data_AF-A0A7W6KKW6-F1
#
_entry.id   AF-A0A7W6KKW6-F1
#
_cell.length_a   1.000
_cell.length_b   1.000
_cell.length_c   1.000
_cell.angle_alpha   90.00
_cell.angle_beta   90.00
_cell.angle_gamma   90.00
#
_symmetry.space_group_name_H-M   'P 1'
#
loop_
_entity.id
_entity.type
_entity.pdbx_description
1 polymer ?
#
loop_
_entity_poly.entity_id
_entity_poly.type
_entity_poly.pdbx_seq_one_letter_code
_entity_poly.pdbx_strand_id
1 'polypeptide(L)'
;MIVEGASAPRDLKTVEIEADLVVVGGGLSGVCAAISAAREGLKVALVQDRPVLGGNASSEVRLWILGATSHGGNNNRFAREGGIINELLLENQFRNPGGNPVIFDSIVQDWVSREQNLTVLVNTQVFHAVTTDNRVRQIHAFNSQNSTLYRLSGAFFADSSGDGILVHMSGAAYRMGAEKADEFDEPMAPGNNYGELLGHSMYFYTKDVGHPVDYVAPDFALKDVPSLIPRYRRFRTTEQGCSLWWIEWGGRLDTIHQSEEIKVELQKIVYGVWNYIKNSGEFPEAANLALEWVGTIPGKRESRRAEGDYILRQQDIVRQIVHEDDVCHGGWSIDLHPADGVYGDADGCNQFHAKGVYGIPFRCMYSRNIENLFTNGRLLSASHVAFGSSRVMATSSTVGQAIGTAAALCVKAGILPRDVAKPEYLPALKLSLSRAGHYVPHYDALVDGNLAHAAKITVSSSLALSGLAHDHGYKQLTASYAQLLPGRTDIDNVIHVPLRAARSTELNVELQIAEKPENHTPETLVSAVSLPLDAGEQTVAIPLPKLAQAQYVFVCFMENPDVEIGLSSECITGLVAVKKGGLDKVSTTARQEAPSELGVDSFDFWVPERRPGGANIAFDADHPLHVFDAANLTFGPLRPTSAPNAWMADRADTAPEVKLSFETPILARKLILYLDCDYDHPLESVQYRHHDRVMPLLVHDATISANGRVVAEIRDNRNPVLAVDLSEERQIDSLSLRLANRQGHAVSLLGLRVE
;
A
#
# COMPACT_ATOMS: atom_id res chain seq x y z
N MET A 1 1.51 24.11 -47.43
CA MET A 1 0.30 23.35 -47.78
C MET A 1 0.76 22.02 -48.36
N ILE A 2 0.30 20.90 -47.80
CA ILE A 2 0.50 19.57 -48.39
C ILE A 2 -0.71 19.33 -49.29
N VAL A 3 -0.49 19.12 -50.59
CA VAL A 3 -1.55 18.83 -51.57
C VAL A 3 -1.33 17.42 -52.08
N GLU A 4 -2.23 16.51 -51.74
CA GLU A 4 -2.21 15.12 -52.21
C GLU A 4 -3.32 14.90 -53.24
N GLY A 5 -2.98 14.32 -54.38
CA GLY A 5 -3.96 13.94 -55.40
C GLY A 5 -4.86 12.78 -54.97
N ALA A 6 -5.96 12.55 -55.69
CA ALA A 6 -6.79 11.36 -55.49
C ALA A 6 -5.94 10.08 -55.70
N SER A 7 -6.13 9.08 -54.83
CA SER A 7 -5.41 7.81 -54.86
C SER A 7 -6.33 6.65 -54.45
N ALA A 8 -5.83 5.42 -54.54
CA ALA A 8 -6.40 4.29 -53.80
C ALA A 8 -6.43 4.59 -52.28
N PRO A 9 -7.23 3.85 -51.48
CA PRO A 9 -7.24 3.99 -50.02
C PRO A 9 -5.82 3.94 -49.46
N ARG A 10 -5.52 4.87 -48.54
CA ARG A 10 -4.20 4.98 -47.92
C ARG A 10 -4.21 4.20 -46.61
N ASP A 11 -3.14 3.47 -46.37
CA ASP A 11 -2.94 2.79 -45.10
C ASP A 11 -2.58 3.79 -44.00
N LEU A 12 -2.88 3.41 -42.75
CA LEU A 12 -2.40 4.13 -41.58
C LEU A 12 -0.87 4.06 -41.52
N LYS A 13 -0.25 5.11 -40.96
CA LYS A 13 1.15 5.03 -40.55
C LYS A 13 1.30 3.84 -39.60
N THR A 14 2.14 2.88 -39.95
CA THR A 14 2.39 1.71 -39.12
C THR A 14 3.76 1.82 -38.45
N VAL A 15 3.83 1.55 -37.15
CA VAL A 15 5.06 1.50 -36.37
C VAL A 15 5.18 0.13 -35.73
N GLU A 16 6.27 -0.57 -36.04
CA GLU A 16 6.62 -1.86 -35.43
C GLU A 16 7.50 -1.58 -34.20
N ILE A 17 7.18 -2.19 -33.06
CA ILE A 17 7.95 -2.09 -31.82
C ILE A 17 8.28 -3.50 -31.35
N GLU A 18 9.56 -3.73 -31.09
CA GLU A 18 10.06 -4.96 -30.47
C GLU A 18 10.53 -4.64 -29.05
N ALA A 19 10.03 -5.41 -28.08
CA ALA A 19 10.35 -5.26 -26.66
C ALA A 19 10.56 -6.63 -26.02
N ASP A 20 11.27 -6.70 -24.90
CA ASP A 20 11.35 -7.92 -24.11
C ASP A 20 10.03 -8.15 -23.36
N LEU A 21 9.42 -7.06 -22.86
CA LEU A 21 8.13 -7.06 -22.18
C LEU A 21 7.21 -5.99 -22.78
N VAL A 22 5.99 -6.39 -23.18
CA VAL A 22 4.92 -5.47 -23.55
C VAL A 22 3.86 -5.42 -22.44
N VAL A 23 3.68 -4.26 -21.81
CA VAL A 23 2.70 -4.04 -20.75
C VAL A 23 1.49 -3.30 -21.33
N VAL A 24 0.31 -3.91 -21.24
CA VAL A 24 -0.95 -3.32 -21.70
C VAL A 24 -1.72 -2.77 -20.51
N GLY A 25 -1.81 -1.45 -20.39
CA GLY A 25 -2.47 -0.72 -19.30
C GLY A 25 -1.49 0.04 -18.41
N GLY A 26 -1.61 1.37 -18.40
CA GLY A 26 -0.85 2.34 -17.62
C GLY A 26 -1.50 2.71 -16.27
N GLY A 27 -2.27 1.79 -15.68
CA GLY A 27 -2.60 1.87 -14.25
C GLY A 27 -1.35 1.70 -13.38
N LEU A 28 -1.44 1.98 -12.08
CA LEU A 28 -0.27 1.90 -11.18
C LEU A 28 0.37 0.50 -11.15
N SER A 29 -0.42 -0.57 -11.32
CA SER A 29 0.09 -1.92 -11.47
C SER A 29 0.96 -2.08 -12.73
N GLY A 30 0.51 -1.56 -13.88
CA GLY A 30 1.27 -1.63 -15.13
C GLY A 30 2.47 -0.68 -15.15
N VAL A 31 2.34 0.51 -14.54
CA VAL A 31 3.45 1.44 -14.35
C VAL A 31 4.56 0.80 -13.52
N CYS A 32 4.23 0.18 -12.37
CA CYS A 32 5.23 -0.47 -11.52
C CYS A 32 5.87 -1.69 -12.21
N ALA A 33 5.10 -2.45 -12.99
CA ALA A 33 5.65 -3.54 -13.80
C ALA A 33 6.64 -3.03 -14.85
N ALA A 34 6.27 -1.97 -15.56
CA ALA A 34 7.10 -1.40 -16.61
C ALA A 34 8.40 -0.80 -16.06
N ILE A 35 8.32 -0.04 -14.95
CA ILE A 35 9.49 0.54 -14.27
C ILE A 35 10.39 -0.58 -13.75
N SER A 36 9.84 -1.58 -13.06
CA SER A 36 10.62 -2.70 -12.51
C SER A 36 11.38 -3.46 -13.60
N ALA A 37 10.71 -3.83 -14.69
CA ALA A 37 11.35 -4.50 -15.83
C ALA A 37 12.43 -3.64 -16.49
N ALA A 38 12.18 -2.33 -16.68
CA ALA A 38 13.15 -1.42 -17.29
C ALA A 38 14.41 -1.24 -16.42
N ARG A 39 14.25 -1.13 -15.10
CA ARG A 39 15.36 -1.05 -14.12
C ARG A 39 16.18 -2.33 -14.05
N GLU A 40 15.56 -3.48 -14.28
CA GLU A 40 16.23 -4.78 -14.43
C GLU A 40 16.85 -4.97 -15.83
N GLY A 41 16.79 -3.96 -16.69
CA GLY A 41 17.50 -3.88 -17.96
C GLY A 41 16.72 -4.35 -19.19
N LEU A 42 15.43 -4.69 -19.06
CA LEU A 42 14.59 -5.06 -20.20
C LEU A 42 14.20 -3.85 -21.04
N LYS A 43 14.08 -4.05 -22.36
CA LYS A 43 13.35 -3.13 -23.24
C LYS A 43 11.85 -3.33 -23.03
N VAL A 44 11.15 -2.27 -22.65
CA VAL A 44 9.75 -2.34 -22.27
C VAL A 44 8.91 -1.40 -23.13
N ALA A 45 7.73 -1.86 -23.55
CA ALA A 45 6.70 -1.01 -24.13
C ALA A 45 5.46 -0.99 -23.22
N LEU A 46 5.13 0.18 -22.67
CA LEU A 46 3.91 0.41 -21.88
C LEU A 46 2.85 1.07 -22.75
N VAL A 47 1.73 0.40 -22.96
CA VAL A 47 0.63 0.83 -23.82
C VAL A 47 -0.56 1.25 -22.96
N GLN A 48 -0.96 2.52 -23.01
CA GLN A 48 -2.08 3.07 -22.25
C GLN A 48 -3.13 3.66 -23.19
N ASP A 49 -4.38 3.26 -22.99
CA ASP A 49 -5.53 3.65 -23.81
C ASP A 49 -5.90 5.14 -23.69
N ARG A 50 -5.50 5.79 -22.59
CA ARG A 50 -5.87 7.16 -22.21
C ARG A 50 -4.68 8.13 -22.17
N PRO A 51 -4.90 9.45 -22.06
CA PRO A 51 -3.82 10.44 -22.13
C PRO A 51 -2.92 10.51 -20.89
N VAL A 52 -3.37 9.98 -19.74
CA VAL A 52 -2.61 9.99 -18.49
C VAL A 52 -2.38 8.58 -17.94
N LEU A 53 -1.26 8.45 -17.22
CA LEU A 53 -0.94 7.27 -16.43
C LEU A 53 -1.56 7.41 -15.03
N GLY A 54 -1.70 6.31 -14.31
CA GLY A 54 -2.33 6.31 -12.99
C GLY A 54 -3.50 5.35 -12.87
N GLY A 55 -4.17 5.06 -13.98
CA GLY A 55 -5.41 4.28 -13.96
C GLY A 55 -6.48 5.01 -13.15
N ASN A 56 -7.14 4.33 -12.22
CA ASN A 56 -8.11 4.95 -11.33
C ASN A 56 -7.50 6.02 -10.40
N ALA A 57 -6.17 5.99 -10.17
CA ALA A 57 -5.50 7.01 -9.36
C ALA A 57 -5.18 8.31 -10.11
N SER A 58 -5.32 8.32 -11.44
CA SER A 58 -5.04 9.50 -12.26
C SER A 58 -6.05 10.61 -12.02
N SER A 59 -5.77 11.82 -12.54
CA SER A 59 -6.71 12.94 -12.46
C SER A 59 -8.06 12.74 -13.16
N GLU A 60 -8.20 11.69 -14.00
CA GLU A 60 -9.43 11.33 -14.70
C GLU A 60 -10.49 10.71 -13.77
N VAL A 61 -10.05 10.00 -12.72
CA VAL A 61 -10.93 9.28 -11.77
C VAL A 61 -10.70 9.75 -10.33
N ARG A 62 -9.45 10.08 -9.98
CA ARG A 62 -9.01 10.67 -8.70
C ARG A 62 -9.18 9.76 -7.49
N LEU A 63 -9.04 8.45 -7.65
CA LEU A 63 -9.05 7.50 -6.54
C LEU A 63 -7.72 7.56 -5.76
N TRP A 64 -7.74 7.55 -4.43
CA TRP A 64 -6.52 7.48 -3.64
C TRP A 64 -5.82 6.14 -3.80
N ILE A 65 -4.50 6.16 -3.75
CA ILE A 65 -3.71 4.94 -3.58
C ILE A 65 -3.65 4.59 -2.10
N LEU A 66 -4.05 3.36 -1.80
CA LEU A 66 -4.06 2.75 -0.48
C LEU A 66 -3.77 1.24 -0.61
N GLY A 67 -3.64 0.58 0.54
CA GLY A 67 -3.36 -0.85 0.64
C GLY A 67 -3.45 -1.32 2.09
N ALA A 68 -2.50 -2.16 2.51
CA ALA A 68 -2.58 -2.97 3.73
C ALA A 68 -2.84 -2.19 5.04
N THR A 69 -2.43 -0.92 5.13
CA THR A 69 -2.65 -0.09 6.33
C THR A 69 -4.05 0.53 6.43
N SER A 70 -4.85 0.49 5.36
CA SER A 70 -6.25 0.98 5.33
C SER A 70 -6.45 2.35 6.00
N HIS A 71 -5.76 3.42 5.59
CA HIS A 71 -5.80 4.75 6.26
C HIS A 71 -5.35 4.75 7.74
N GLY A 72 -4.75 3.67 8.24
CA GLY A 72 -4.53 3.41 9.67
C GLY A 72 -5.76 2.84 10.39
N GLY A 73 -6.89 2.61 9.70
CA GLY A 73 -8.16 2.21 10.29
C GLY A 73 -8.35 0.72 10.56
N ASN A 74 -7.30 -0.09 10.44
CA ASN A 74 -7.29 -1.51 10.82
C ASN A 74 -6.17 -1.77 11.85
N ASN A 75 -5.95 -3.04 12.20
CA ASN A 75 -4.88 -3.45 13.12
C ASN A 75 -3.56 -3.75 12.41
N ASN A 76 -3.45 -3.62 11.09
CA ASN A 76 -2.19 -3.92 10.39
C ASN A 76 -1.18 -2.80 10.66
N ARG A 77 -0.17 -3.08 11.48
CA ARG A 77 0.91 -2.13 11.75
C ARG A 77 2.13 -2.40 10.88
N PHE A 78 2.83 -1.34 10.51
CA PHE A 78 4.05 -1.39 9.70
C PHE A 78 3.87 -2.10 8.34
N ALA A 79 2.63 -2.11 7.83
CA ALA A 79 2.22 -2.94 6.72
C ALA A 79 2.24 -2.24 5.35
N ARG A 80 2.56 -0.93 5.28
CA ARG A 80 2.52 -0.17 4.03
C ARG A 80 3.36 -0.87 2.96
N GLU A 81 2.82 -0.97 1.75
CA GLU A 81 3.49 -1.58 0.62
C GLU A 81 4.86 -0.90 0.37
N GLY A 82 5.89 -1.71 0.12
CA GLY A 82 7.25 -1.27 -0.17
C GLY A 82 7.50 -1.04 -1.66
N GLY A 83 8.77 -1.00 -2.06
CA GLY A 83 9.18 -0.97 -3.46
C GLY A 83 8.85 0.33 -4.20
N ILE A 84 8.64 0.22 -5.52
CA ILE A 84 8.42 1.33 -6.45
C ILE A 84 7.20 2.17 -6.04
N ILE A 85 6.14 1.51 -5.55
CA ILE A 85 4.96 2.25 -5.10
C ILE A 85 5.26 3.12 -3.87
N ASN A 86 6.09 2.64 -2.95
CA ASN A 86 6.53 3.42 -1.80
C ASN A 86 7.42 4.59 -2.21
N GLU A 87 8.35 4.40 -3.16
CA GLU A 87 9.16 5.49 -3.74
C GLU A 87 8.26 6.61 -4.30
N LEU A 88 7.24 6.22 -5.08
CA LEU A 88 6.32 7.15 -5.72
C LEU A 88 5.46 7.89 -4.69
N LEU A 89 4.97 7.21 -3.66
CA LEU A 89 4.17 7.82 -2.59
C LEU A 89 4.98 8.74 -1.69
N LEU A 90 6.26 8.43 -1.41
CA LEU A 90 7.17 9.31 -0.68
C LEU A 90 7.47 10.58 -1.48
N GLU A 91 7.70 10.47 -2.79
CA GLU A 91 7.84 11.67 -3.63
C GLU A 91 6.53 12.48 -3.65
N ASN A 92 5.38 11.81 -3.76
CA ASN A 92 4.09 12.48 -3.75
C ASN A 92 3.86 13.23 -2.43
N GLN A 93 4.19 12.64 -1.29
CA GLN A 93 4.15 13.35 -0.01
C GLN A 93 5.00 14.64 -0.05
N PHE A 94 6.20 14.56 -0.61
CA PHE A 94 7.12 15.70 -0.66
C PHE A 94 6.67 16.81 -1.62
N ARG A 95 6.27 16.44 -2.85
CA ARG A 95 5.92 17.41 -3.91
C ARG A 95 4.45 17.84 -3.89
N ASN A 96 3.58 17.03 -3.31
CA ASN A 96 2.13 17.18 -3.36
C ASN A 96 1.48 17.09 -1.97
N PRO A 97 1.92 17.89 -0.96
CA PRO A 97 1.38 17.82 0.40
C PRO A 97 -0.12 18.18 0.49
N GLY A 98 -0.65 18.82 -0.55
CA GLY A 98 -2.08 19.15 -0.68
C GLY A 98 -2.94 18.04 -1.30
N GLY A 99 -2.35 16.93 -1.77
CA GLY A 99 -3.08 15.82 -2.38
C GLY A 99 -3.80 16.18 -3.69
N ASN A 100 -3.17 17.00 -4.54
CA ASN A 100 -3.72 17.41 -5.83
C ASN A 100 -3.52 16.32 -6.91
N PRO A 101 -4.59 15.86 -7.58
CA PRO A 101 -4.48 14.78 -8.57
C PRO A 101 -3.68 15.15 -9.83
N VAL A 102 -3.66 16.41 -10.24
CA VAL A 102 -2.90 16.85 -11.43
C VAL A 102 -1.39 16.87 -11.14
N ILE A 103 -1.00 17.22 -9.91
CA ILE A 103 0.41 17.12 -9.49
C ILE A 103 0.82 15.64 -9.44
N PHE A 104 -0.07 14.77 -8.95
CA PHE A 104 0.18 13.32 -8.94
C PHE A 104 0.43 12.76 -10.35
N ASP A 105 -0.38 13.12 -11.35
CA ASP A 105 -0.15 12.72 -12.75
C ASP A 105 1.25 13.11 -13.24
N SER A 106 1.70 14.33 -12.89
CA SER A 106 3.04 14.80 -13.26
C SER A 106 4.16 13.99 -12.61
N ILE A 107 3.95 13.49 -11.39
CA ILE A 107 4.92 12.64 -10.68
C ILE A 107 4.99 11.28 -11.35
N VAL A 108 3.84 10.65 -11.68
CA VAL A 108 3.82 9.37 -12.38
C VAL A 108 4.50 9.49 -13.76
N GLN A 109 4.22 10.57 -14.49
CA GLN A 109 4.84 10.85 -15.78
C GLN A 109 6.36 11.07 -15.67
N ASP A 110 6.81 11.82 -14.66
CA ASP A 110 8.24 12.02 -14.38
C ASP A 110 8.92 10.67 -14.10
N TRP A 111 8.32 9.82 -13.26
CA TRP A 111 8.86 8.49 -12.93
C TRP A 111 9.09 7.61 -14.15
N VAL A 112 8.10 7.45 -15.03
CA VAL A 112 8.28 6.63 -16.24
C VAL A 112 9.28 7.25 -17.21
N SER A 113 9.38 8.58 -17.27
CA SER A 113 10.28 9.28 -18.20
C SER A 113 11.77 9.17 -17.82
N ARG A 114 12.05 8.82 -16.56
CA ARG A 114 13.42 8.58 -16.07
C ARG A 114 13.98 7.24 -16.54
N GLU A 115 13.11 6.31 -16.96
CA GLU A 115 13.50 4.95 -17.31
C GLU A 115 13.92 4.87 -18.79
N GLN A 116 15.22 4.72 -19.05
CA GLN A 116 15.79 4.77 -20.41
C GLN A 116 15.31 3.65 -21.33
N ASN A 117 15.00 2.48 -20.78
CA ASN A 117 14.55 1.32 -21.55
C ASN A 117 13.02 1.22 -21.68
N LEU A 118 12.29 2.25 -21.25
CA LEU A 118 10.82 2.27 -21.25
C LEU A 118 10.27 3.16 -22.36
N THR A 119 9.58 2.56 -23.32
CA THR A 119 8.76 3.28 -24.31
C THR A 119 7.32 3.37 -23.82
N VAL A 120 6.78 4.58 -23.70
CA VAL A 120 5.40 4.81 -23.27
C VAL A 120 4.53 5.28 -24.44
N LEU A 121 3.41 4.58 -24.68
CA LEU A 121 2.41 4.91 -25.69
C LEU A 121 1.07 5.24 -25.02
N VAL A 122 0.79 6.53 -24.82
CA VAL A 122 -0.51 7.00 -24.32
C VAL A 122 -1.51 7.16 -25.45
N ASN A 123 -2.81 7.28 -25.15
CA ASN A 123 -3.91 7.35 -26.13
C ASN A 123 -3.87 6.21 -27.17
N THR A 124 -3.37 5.04 -26.79
CA THR A 124 -3.08 3.94 -27.69
C THR A 124 -3.85 2.71 -27.22
N GLN A 125 -4.93 2.37 -27.91
CA GLN A 125 -5.84 1.29 -27.54
C GLN A 125 -5.45 -0.01 -28.23
N VAL A 126 -5.18 -1.07 -27.45
CA VAL A 126 -5.03 -2.44 -27.99
C VAL A 126 -6.39 -2.95 -28.45
N PHE A 127 -6.45 -3.49 -29.67
CA PHE A 127 -7.70 -4.01 -30.26
C PHE A 127 -7.56 -5.39 -30.90
N HIS A 128 -6.36 -5.95 -30.97
CA HIS A 128 -6.13 -7.30 -31.50
C HIS A 128 -4.86 -7.92 -30.90
N ALA A 129 -4.88 -9.26 -30.76
CA ALA A 129 -3.72 -10.06 -30.38
C ALA A 129 -3.57 -11.25 -31.34
N VAL A 130 -2.34 -11.51 -31.77
CA VAL A 130 -1.97 -12.68 -32.56
C VAL A 130 -1.40 -13.72 -31.59
N THR A 131 -2.17 -14.76 -31.31
CA THR A 131 -1.75 -15.89 -30.47
C THR A 131 -1.61 -17.15 -31.31
N THR A 132 -0.47 -17.83 -31.17
CA THR A 132 -0.20 -19.13 -31.82
C THR A 132 0.58 -20.02 -30.84
N ASP A 133 0.26 -21.31 -30.79
CA ASP A 133 0.93 -22.28 -29.90
C ASP A 133 0.93 -21.81 -28.44
N ASN A 134 -0.22 -21.35 -27.95
CA ASN A 134 -0.41 -20.86 -26.57
C ASN A 134 0.50 -19.68 -26.18
N ARG A 135 0.97 -18.90 -27.16
CA ARG A 135 1.81 -17.73 -26.93
C ARG A 135 1.32 -16.52 -27.70
N VAL A 136 1.27 -15.38 -27.03
CA VAL A 136 1.07 -14.09 -27.70
C VAL A 136 2.34 -13.79 -28.48
N ARG A 137 2.22 -13.53 -29.78
CA ARG A 137 3.33 -13.19 -30.69
C ARG A 137 3.40 -11.69 -30.95
N GLN A 138 2.23 -11.07 -31.09
CA GLN A 138 2.12 -9.66 -31.42
C GLN A 138 0.77 -9.13 -30.94
N ILE A 139 0.72 -7.86 -30.54
CA ILE A 139 -0.53 -7.11 -30.34
C ILE A 139 -0.61 -5.94 -31.31
N HIS A 140 -1.82 -5.60 -31.74
CA HIS A 140 -2.07 -4.40 -32.55
C HIS A 140 -2.81 -3.37 -31.71
N ALA A 141 -2.35 -2.12 -31.80
CA ALA A 141 -2.91 -1.01 -31.07
C ALA A 141 -3.04 0.22 -31.97
N PHE A 142 -4.05 1.06 -31.72
CA PHE A 142 -4.27 2.25 -32.52
C PHE A 142 -4.28 3.50 -31.65
N ASN A 143 -3.61 4.55 -32.13
CA ASN A 143 -3.63 5.85 -31.51
C ASN A 143 -4.40 6.84 -32.37
N SER A 144 -5.56 7.27 -31.87
CA SER A 144 -6.45 8.18 -32.61
C SER A 144 -5.91 9.61 -32.69
N GLN A 145 -5.02 10.02 -31.77
CA GLN A 145 -4.46 11.38 -31.72
C GLN A 145 -3.41 11.63 -32.79
N ASN A 146 -2.73 10.57 -33.24
CA ASN A 146 -1.70 10.66 -34.28
C ASN A 146 -1.97 9.76 -35.49
N SER A 147 -3.14 9.10 -35.54
CA SER A 147 -3.55 8.18 -36.60
C SER A 147 -2.52 7.10 -36.94
N THR A 148 -1.85 6.56 -35.91
CA THR A 148 -0.80 5.54 -36.07
C THR A 148 -1.30 4.17 -35.60
N LEU A 149 -1.09 3.15 -36.44
CA LEU A 149 -1.21 1.75 -36.09
C LEU A 149 0.12 1.27 -35.51
N TYR A 150 0.09 0.75 -34.29
CA TYR A 150 1.23 0.13 -33.63
C TYR A 150 1.09 -1.39 -33.68
N ARG A 151 2.19 -2.05 -33.98
CA ARG A 151 2.33 -3.51 -33.91
C ARG A 151 3.47 -3.81 -32.96
N LEU A 152 3.15 -4.42 -31.83
CA LEU A 152 4.12 -4.66 -30.76
C LEU A 152 4.36 -6.15 -30.61
N SER A 153 5.60 -6.57 -30.78
CA SER A 153 6.06 -7.93 -30.53
C SER A 153 6.95 -7.97 -29.30
N GLY A 154 6.90 -9.07 -28.56
CA GLY A 154 7.81 -9.27 -27.45
C GLY A 154 7.88 -10.70 -26.93
N ALA A 155 8.89 -10.96 -26.10
CA ALA A 155 9.08 -12.27 -25.49
C ALA A 155 7.95 -12.56 -24.49
N PHE A 156 7.60 -11.56 -23.69
CA PHE A 156 6.55 -11.63 -22.67
C PHE A 156 5.57 -10.47 -22.80
N PHE A 157 4.36 -10.70 -22.31
CA PHE A 157 3.29 -9.71 -22.26
C PHE A 157 2.73 -9.65 -20.84
N ALA A 158 2.31 -8.48 -20.39
CA ALA A 158 1.57 -8.31 -19.14
C ALA A 158 0.26 -7.57 -19.41
N ASP A 159 -0.87 -8.18 -19.08
CA ASP A 159 -2.14 -7.48 -19.09
C ASP A 159 -2.36 -6.77 -17.75
N SER A 160 -2.49 -5.46 -17.83
CA SER A 160 -2.80 -4.50 -16.77
C SER A 160 -3.93 -3.54 -17.20
N SER A 161 -4.69 -3.86 -18.26
CA SER A 161 -5.65 -2.99 -18.95
C SER A 161 -6.90 -2.65 -18.12
N GLY A 162 -7.04 -3.26 -16.95
CA GLY A 162 -8.19 -3.08 -16.08
C GLY A 162 -9.39 -3.92 -16.46
N ASP A 163 -9.64 -4.15 -17.75
CA ASP A 163 -10.74 -5.00 -18.26
C ASP A 163 -10.28 -6.37 -18.78
N GLY A 164 -8.97 -6.63 -18.78
CA GLY A 164 -8.39 -7.89 -19.24
C GLY A 164 -8.52 -8.05 -20.75
N ILE A 165 -8.27 -6.99 -21.51
CA ILE A 165 -8.45 -6.99 -22.96
C ILE A 165 -7.51 -7.97 -23.66
N LEU A 166 -6.26 -8.06 -23.20
CA LEU A 166 -5.27 -8.99 -23.76
C LEU A 166 -5.50 -10.40 -23.24
N VAL A 167 -5.90 -10.57 -21.98
CA VAL A 167 -6.38 -11.85 -21.43
C VAL A 167 -7.48 -12.42 -22.33
N HIS A 168 -8.51 -11.63 -22.62
CA HIS A 168 -9.61 -12.02 -23.50
C HIS A 168 -9.14 -12.32 -24.93
N MET A 169 -8.43 -11.39 -25.58
CA MET A 169 -8.02 -11.53 -26.99
C MET A 169 -6.98 -12.62 -27.22
N SER A 170 -6.17 -12.95 -26.22
CA SER A 170 -5.16 -14.00 -26.34
C SER A 170 -5.73 -15.41 -26.22
N GLY A 171 -6.95 -15.57 -25.72
CA GLY A 171 -7.54 -16.87 -25.37
C GLY A 171 -7.13 -17.38 -23.99
N ALA A 172 -6.59 -16.53 -23.12
CA ALA A 172 -6.34 -16.88 -21.72
C ALA A 172 -7.66 -17.12 -20.98
N ALA A 173 -7.66 -18.13 -20.10
CA ALA A 173 -8.79 -18.43 -19.24
C ALA A 173 -9.02 -17.29 -18.24
N TYR A 174 -10.28 -16.91 -18.05
CA TYR A 174 -10.69 -15.90 -17.09
C TYR A 174 -12.09 -16.20 -16.56
N ARG A 175 -12.40 -15.57 -15.43
CA ARG A 175 -13.72 -15.54 -14.78
C ARG A 175 -14.19 -14.10 -14.65
N MET A 176 -15.48 -13.92 -14.44
CA MET A 176 -16.08 -12.61 -14.24
C MET A 176 -17.33 -12.80 -13.38
N GLY A 177 -17.48 -11.97 -12.35
CA GLY A 177 -18.55 -12.07 -11.38
C GLY A 177 -18.32 -13.13 -10.30
N ALA A 178 -19.22 -13.21 -9.34
CA ALA A 178 -19.09 -14.06 -8.17
C ALA A 178 -19.21 -15.56 -8.49
N GLU A 179 -18.27 -16.34 -7.99
CA GLU A 179 -18.38 -17.79 -7.95
C GLU A 179 -19.41 -18.23 -6.90
N LYS A 180 -19.91 -19.47 -7.03
CA LYS A 180 -20.77 -20.05 -6.00
C LYS A 180 -19.96 -20.34 -4.75
N ALA A 181 -20.58 -20.17 -3.58
CA ALA A 181 -19.94 -20.44 -2.29
C ALA A 181 -19.31 -21.85 -2.20
N ASP A 182 -19.94 -22.87 -2.80
CA ASP A 182 -19.48 -24.26 -2.77
C ASP A 182 -18.31 -24.57 -3.71
N GLU A 183 -18.01 -23.70 -4.69
CA GLU A 183 -16.88 -23.92 -5.61
C GLU A 183 -15.52 -23.77 -4.88
N PHE A 184 -15.42 -22.81 -3.98
CA PHE A 184 -14.19 -22.50 -3.24
C PHE A 184 -14.33 -22.58 -1.71
N ASP A 185 -15.47 -23.06 -1.20
CA ASP A 185 -15.82 -23.10 0.23
C ASP A 185 -15.77 -21.71 0.87
N GLU A 186 -16.35 -20.70 0.18
CA GLU A 186 -16.30 -19.29 0.56
C GLU A 186 -17.68 -18.81 1.04
N PRO A 187 -17.95 -18.79 2.36
CA PRO A 187 -19.24 -18.39 2.89
C PRO A 187 -19.60 -16.92 2.63
N MET A 188 -18.61 -16.07 2.30
CA MET A 188 -18.85 -14.68 1.93
C MET A 188 -19.23 -14.48 0.46
N ALA A 189 -19.23 -15.54 -0.36
CA ALA A 189 -19.62 -15.43 -1.75
C ALA A 189 -21.06 -14.89 -1.85
N PRO A 190 -21.29 -13.80 -2.59
CA PRO A 190 -22.59 -13.14 -2.62
C PRO A 190 -23.65 -14.03 -3.25
N GLY A 191 -24.84 -14.06 -2.64
CA GLY A 191 -26.00 -14.71 -3.24
C GLY A 191 -26.67 -13.86 -4.32
N ASN A 192 -27.59 -14.45 -5.09
CA ASN A 192 -28.29 -13.78 -6.21
C ASN A 192 -28.89 -12.40 -5.85
N ASN A 193 -29.39 -12.24 -4.62
CA ASN A 193 -29.99 -10.98 -4.15
C ASN A 193 -28.95 -9.87 -3.94
N TYR A 194 -27.69 -10.21 -3.68
CA TYR A 194 -26.58 -9.24 -3.55
C TYR A 194 -26.00 -8.87 -4.91
N GLY A 195 -26.03 -9.83 -5.85
CA GLY A 195 -25.53 -9.70 -7.20
C GLY A 195 -24.11 -10.20 -7.38
N GLU A 196 -23.73 -10.41 -8.63
CA GLU A 196 -22.51 -11.15 -8.98
C GLU A 196 -21.35 -10.21 -9.35
N LEU A 197 -21.59 -8.93 -9.71
CA LEU A 197 -20.55 -7.98 -10.09
C LEU A 197 -20.56 -6.74 -9.19
N LEU A 198 -19.38 -6.14 -9.00
CA LEU A 198 -19.21 -4.83 -8.38
C LEU A 198 -19.49 -3.70 -9.40
N GLY A 199 -20.19 -2.65 -8.98
CA GLY A 199 -20.54 -1.52 -9.85
C GLY A 199 -19.35 -0.62 -10.20
N HIS A 200 -19.61 0.40 -11.02
CA HIS A 200 -18.65 1.49 -11.23
C HIS A 200 -19.00 2.68 -10.33
N SER A 201 -17.99 3.42 -9.91
CA SER A 201 -18.21 4.65 -9.13
C SER A 201 -17.88 5.91 -9.92
N MET A 202 -18.56 7.02 -9.62
CA MET A 202 -18.27 8.33 -10.22
C MET A 202 -18.33 9.44 -9.17
N TYR A 203 -17.32 10.31 -9.17
CA TYR A 203 -17.14 11.33 -8.14
C TYR A 203 -17.33 12.74 -8.69
N PHE A 204 -17.50 13.69 -7.79
CA PHE A 204 -17.40 15.11 -8.07
C PHE A 204 -16.56 15.83 -7.01
N TYR A 205 -16.03 17.00 -7.35
CA TYR A 205 -15.35 17.91 -6.43
C TYR A 205 -16.09 19.24 -6.39
N THR A 206 -16.04 19.88 -5.22
CA THR A 206 -16.66 21.17 -4.97
C THR A 206 -15.62 22.17 -4.49
N LYS A 207 -15.86 23.44 -4.74
CA LYS A 207 -15.00 24.53 -4.28
C LYS A 207 -15.83 25.62 -3.64
N ASP A 208 -15.42 26.06 -2.46
CA ASP A 208 -15.93 27.30 -1.88
C ASP A 208 -15.30 28.49 -2.63
N VAL A 209 -16.16 29.31 -3.26
CA VAL A 209 -15.74 30.50 -4.01
C VAL A 209 -15.93 31.80 -3.23
N GLY A 210 -16.33 31.73 -1.96
CA GLY A 210 -16.45 32.86 -1.03
C GLY A 210 -17.66 33.77 -1.26
N HIS A 211 -18.56 33.42 -2.19
CA HIS A 211 -19.80 34.14 -2.46
C HIS A 211 -20.89 33.17 -2.92
N PRO A 212 -22.19 33.50 -2.76
CA PRO A 212 -23.27 32.63 -3.19
C PRO A 212 -23.22 32.35 -4.70
N VAL A 213 -23.41 31.09 -5.08
CA VAL A 213 -23.48 30.64 -6.47
C VAL A 213 -24.76 29.85 -6.68
N ASP A 214 -25.62 30.32 -7.58
CA ASP A 214 -26.81 29.59 -7.99
C ASP A 214 -26.42 28.41 -8.90
N TYR A 215 -27.18 27.32 -8.83
CA TYR A 215 -26.96 26.15 -9.66
C TYR A 215 -28.25 25.73 -10.37
N VAL A 216 -28.19 25.66 -11.71
CA VAL A 216 -29.27 25.11 -12.54
C VAL A 216 -28.82 23.75 -13.05
N ALA A 217 -29.47 22.69 -12.57
CA ALA A 217 -29.12 21.34 -12.97
C ALA A 217 -29.47 21.07 -14.45
N PRO A 218 -28.66 20.26 -15.17
CA PRO A 218 -29.02 19.85 -16.52
C PRO A 218 -30.30 19.01 -16.53
N ASP A 219 -30.98 18.98 -17.66
CA ASP A 219 -32.28 18.28 -17.78
C ASP A 219 -32.18 16.78 -17.51
N PHE A 220 -31.06 16.16 -17.83
CA PHE A 220 -30.82 14.74 -17.58
C PHE A 220 -30.52 14.40 -16.12
N ALA A 221 -30.26 15.38 -15.26
CA ALA A 221 -30.00 15.13 -13.83
C ALA A 221 -31.17 14.41 -13.18
N LEU A 222 -30.88 13.48 -12.26
CA LEU A 222 -31.89 12.77 -11.49
C LEU A 222 -32.73 13.78 -10.68
N LYS A 223 -34.05 13.82 -10.93
CA LYS A 223 -34.92 14.89 -10.40
C LYS A 223 -35.42 14.64 -8.99
N ASP A 224 -35.76 13.39 -8.66
CA ASP A 224 -36.33 13.02 -7.37
C ASP A 224 -35.38 12.10 -6.59
N VAL A 225 -34.25 12.68 -6.16
CA VAL A 225 -33.25 11.97 -5.37
C VAL A 225 -33.82 11.37 -4.07
N PRO A 226 -34.68 12.06 -3.30
CA PRO A 226 -35.21 11.51 -2.05
C PRO A 226 -36.04 10.23 -2.21
N SER A 227 -36.75 10.05 -3.33
CA SER A 227 -37.51 8.82 -3.58
C SER A 227 -36.68 7.70 -4.20
N LEU A 228 -35.58 8.03 -4.89
CA LEU A 228 -34.80 7.08 -5.67
C LEU A 228 -33.54 6.59 -4.95
N ILE A 229 -32.90 7.41 -4.12
CA ILE A 229 -31.68 7.05 -3.40
C ILE A 229 -32.01 6.91 -1.92
N PRO A 230 -32.17 5.68 -1.39
CA PRO A 230 -32.58 5.47 0.01
C PRO A 230 -31.68 6.17 1.03
N ARG A 231 -30.40 6.32 0.69
CA ARG A 231 -29.37 6.91 1.55
C ARG A 231 -29.21 8.44 1.42
N TYR A 232 -30.12 9.14 0.75
CA TYR A 232 -30.01 10.58 0.49
C TYR A 232 -29.80 11.45 1.74
N ARG A 233 -30.31 11.02 2.90
CA ARG A 233 -30.16 11.72 4.18
C ARG A 233 -28.75 11.70 4.76
N ARG A 234 -27.87 10.84 4.22
CA ARG A 234 -26.47 10.73 4.67
C ARG A 234 -25.55 11.73 3.98
N PHE A 235 -26.03 12.45 2.95
CA PHE A 235 -25.20 13.37 2.17
C PHE A 235 -24.69 14.51 3.04
N ARG A 236 -23.45 14.94 2.77
CA ARG A 236 -22.82 16.06 3.46
C ARG A 236 -22.14 16.97 2.45
N THR A 237 -22.18 18.27 2.69
CA THR A 237 -21.51 19.29 1.86
C THR A 237 -19.98 19.21 1.92
N THR A 238 -19.44 18.50 2.91
CA THR A 238 -18.00 18.25 3.07
C THR A 238 -17.50 17.05 2.28
N GLU A 239 -18.40 16.21 1.73
CA GLU A 239 -18.02 15.04 0.92
C GLU A 239 -17.72 15.45 -0.52
N GLN A 240 -16.58 14.96 -1.01
CA GLN A 240 -16.13 15.12 -2.39
C GLN A 240 -15.10 14.05 -2.75
N GLY A 241 -14.80 13.91 -4.04
CA GLY A 241 -13.79 12.98 -4.53
C GLY A 241 -14.01 11.55 -4.04
N CYS A 242 -12.95 10.92 -3.57
CA CYS A 242 -12.96 9.54 -3.10
C CYS A 242 -13.92 9.27 -1.94
N SER A 243 -14.30 10.27 -1.14
CA SER A 243 -15.32 10.06 -0.07
C SER A 243 -16.70 9.70 -0.64
N LEU A 244 -16.92 9.96 -1.93
CA LEU A 244 -18.11 9.59 -2.68
C LEU A 244 -17.96 8.22 -3.37
N TRP A 245 -17.07 7.35 -2.87
CA TRP A 245 -16.85 6.00 -3.41
C TRP A 245 -18.13 5.16 -3.50
N TRP A 246 -19.15 5.50 -2.70
CA TRP A 246 -20.46 4.86 -2.64
C TRP A 246 -21.43 5.34 -3.72
N ILE A 247 -21.13 6.42 -4.46
CA ILE A 247 -21.87 6.79 -5.67
C ILE A 247 -21.50 5.77 -6.74
N GLU A 248 -22.19 4.64 -6.68
CA GLU A 248 -21.92 3.45 -7.45
C GLU A 248 -23.20 2.86 -8.03
N TRP A 249 -23.10 2.34 -9.25
CA TRP A 249 -24.17 1.64 -9.93
C TRP A 249 -23.62 0.73 -11.03
N GLY A 250 -24.44 -0.21 -11.50
CA GLY A 250 -24.17 -1.02 -12.68
C GLY A 250 -23.67 -2.44 -12.40
N GLY A 251 -23.62 -2.89 -11.14
CA GLY A 251 -23.20 -4.26 -10.80
C GLY A 251 -24.20 -5.35 -11.26
N ARG A 252 -25.38 -4.96 -11.75
CA ARG A 252 -26.35 -5.85 -12.40
C ARG A 252 -26.17 -5.95 -13.92
N LEU A 253 -25.28 -5.15 -14.49
CA LEU A 253 -25.02 -5.05 -15.92
C LEU A 253 -23.63 -5.60 -16.23
N ASP A 254 -23.37 -5.84 -17.52
CA ASP A 254 -22.02 -6.16 -17.97
C ASP A 254 -21.09 -4.94 -17.80
N THR A 255 -20.19 -5.00 -16.81
CA THR A 255 -19.29 -3.88 -16.44
C THR A 255 -18.27 -3.53 -17.54
N ILE A 256 -18.17 -4.36 -18.58
CA ILE A 256 -17.29 -4.12 -19.74
C ILE A 256 -18.12 -3.61 -20.91
N HIS A 257 -19.09 -4.40 -21.37
CA HIS A 257 -19.84 -4.13 -22.59
C HIS A 257 -20.93 -3.05 -22.42
N GLN A 258 -21.48 -2.87 -21.21
CA GLN A 258 -22.46 -1.83 -20.89
C GLN A 258 -21.86 -0.65 -20.11
N SER A 259 -20.53 -0.51 -20.11
CA SER A 259 -19.84 0.55 -19.35
C SER A 259 -20.30 1.97 -19.69
N GLU A 260 -20.69 2.24 -20.94
CA GLU A 260 -21.19 3.57 -21.34
C GLU A 260 -22.61 3.84 -20.83
N GLU A 261 -23.47 2.82 -20.76
CA GLU A 261 -24.79 2.91 -20.14
C GLU A 261 -24.66 3.19 -18.64
N ILE A 262 -23.77 2.44 -17.97
CA ILE A 262 -23.43 2.65 -16.55
C ILE A 262 -22.94 4.07 -16.31
N LYS A 263 -22.04 4.59 -17.17
CA LYS A 263 -21.52 5.95 -17.07
C LYS A 263 -22.63 7.00 -17.19
N VAL A 264 -23.50 6.87 -18.18
CA VAL A 264 -24.58 7.84 -18.41
C VAL A 264 -25.52 7.89 -17.20
N GLU A 265 -25.87 6.73 -16.62
CA GLU A 265 -26.71 6.71 -15.42
C GLU A 265 -26.01 7.32 -14.20
N LEU A 266 -24.73 6.99 -13.98
CA LEU A 266 -23.92 7.62 -12.92
C LEU A 266 -23.83 9.13 -13.06
N GLN A 267 -23.77 9.67 -14.29
CA GLN A 267 -23.84 11.11 -14.50
C GLN A 267 -25.19 11.68 -14.03
N LYS A 268 -26.32 11.05 -14.38
CA LYS A 268 -27.64 11.49 -13.89
C LYS A 268 -27.66 11.51 -12.37
N ILE A 269 -27.13 10.46 -11.73
CA ILE A 269 -27.02 10.34 -10.27
C ILE A 269 -26.17 11.49 -9.70
N VAL A 270 -24.94 11.69 -10.17
CA VAL A 270 -24.03 12.74 -9.66
C VAL A 270 -24.65 14.13 -9.77
N TYR A 271 -25.17 14.49 -10.94
CA TYR A 271 -25.80 15.80 -11.13
C TYR A 271 -27.11 15.95 -10.36
N GLY A 272 -27.83 14.85 -10.12
CA GLY A 272 -29.01 14.81 -9.26
C GLY A 272 -28.67 15.01 -7.79
N VAL A 273 -27.66 14.29 -7.28
CA VAL A 273 -27.15 14.44 -5.90
C VAL A 273 -26.69 15.88 -5.67
N TRP A 274 -25.90 16.44 -6.58
CA TRP A 274 -25.47 17.83 -6.46
C TRP A 274 -26.64 18.84 -6.56
N ASN A 275 -27.62 18.58 -7.43
CA ASN A 275 -28.84 19.38 -7.49
C ASN A 275 -29.60 19.36 -6.16
N TYR A 276 -29.75 18.19 -5.55
CA TYR A 276 -30.39 18.05 -4.26
C TYR A 276 -29.63 18.85 -3.19
N ILE A 277 -28.29 18.71 -3.13
CA ILE A 277 -27.45 19.48 -2.20
C ILE A 277 -27.64 20.99 -2.40
N LYS A 278 -27.61 21.49 -3.64
CA LYS A 278 -27.67 22.93 -3.92
C LYS A 278 -29.06 23.55 -3.82
N ASN A 279 -30.11 22.83 -4.19
CA ASN A 279 -31.41 23.43 -4.48
C ASN A 279 -32.57 22.91 -3.61
N SER A 280 -32.35 21.91 -2.75
CA SER A 280 -33.41 21.40 -1.86
C SER A 280 -33.78 22.36 -0.73
N GLY A 281 -32.86 23.24 -0.33
CA GLY A 281 -32.98 24.06 0.88
C GLY A 281 -32.46 23.38 2.16
N GLU A 282 -32.07 22.10 2.09
CA GLU A 282 -31.61 21.31 3.25
C GLU A 282 -30.14 21.56 3.63
N PHE A 283 -29.36 22.18 2.72
CA PHE A 283 -27.92 22.44 2.90
C PHE A 283 -27.58 23.92 2.70
N PRO A 284 -27.99 24.82 3.61
CA PRO A 284 -27.71 26.25 3.49
C PRO A 284 -26.21 26.57 3.39
N GLU A 285 -25.35 25.73 3.99
CA GLU A 285 -23.89 25.87 3.89
C GLU A 285 -23.34 25.59 2.48
N ALA A 286 -24.12 24.97 1.59
CA ALA A 286 -23.76 24.80 0.19
C ALA A 286 -23.89 26.08 -0.65
N ALA A 287 -24.38 27.19 -0.08
CA ALA A 287 -24.63 28.44 -0.82
C ALA A 287 -23.40 28.93 -1.62
N ASN A 288 -22.22 28.89 -1.01
CA ASN A 288 -20.97 29.36 -1.62
C ASN A 288 -20.19 28.26 -2.37
N LEU A 289 -20.68 27.02 -2.36
CA LEU A 289 -20.03 25.91 -3.03
C LEU A 289 -20.41 25.89 -4.52
N ALA A 290 -19.39 25.82 -5.38
CA ALA A 290 -19.52 25.58 -6.80
C ALA A 290 -19.07 24.15 -7.14
N LEU A 291 -19.71 23.53 -8.13
CA LEU A 291 -19.27 22.25 -8.70
C LEU A 291 -18.00 22.50 -9.52
N GLU A 292 -16.87 21.99 -9.06
CA GLU A 292 -15.56 22.25 -9.69
C GLU A 292 -15.22 21.19 -10.73
N TRP A 293 -15.56 19.93 -10.47
CA TRP A 293 -15.23 18.82 -11.36
C TRP A 293 -16.21 17.66 -11.18
N VAL A 294 -16.46 16.92 -12.26
CA VAL A 294 -17.20 15.65 -12.27
C VAL A 294 -16.38 14.65 -13.08
N GLY A 295 -16.30 13.41 -12.61
CA GLY A 295 -15.64 12.33 -13.33
C GLY A 295 -16.21 12.15 -14.73
N THR A 296 -15.35 12.17 -15.75
CA THR A 296 -15.73 11.96 -17.15
C THR A 296 -15.71 10.47 -17.53
N ILE A 297 -15.01 9.66 -16.72
CA ILE A 297 -14.91 8.20 -16.83
C ILE A 297 -15.16 7.64 -15.44
N PRO A 298 -15.96 6.57 -15.30
CA PRO A 298 -16.22 5.99 -13.99
C PRO A 298 -15.06 5.08 -13.56
N GLY A 299 -14.79 5.05 -12.25
CA GLY A 299 -13.85 4.11 -11.66
C GLY A 299 -14.48 2.72 -11.62
N LYS A 300 -14.04 1.82 -12.51
CA LYS A 300 -14.50 0.42 -12.48
C LYS A 300 -13.90 -0.34 -11.30
N ARG A 301 -14.66 -1.22 -10.66
CA ARG A 301 -14.16 -2.08 -9.56
C ARG A 301 -13.81 -3.48 -10.03
N GLU A 302 -14.67 -4.09 -10.83
CA GLU A 302 -14.56 -5.48 -11.26
C GLU A 302 -14.70 -5.62 -12.78
N SER A 303 -13.99 -6.60 -13.33
CA SER A 303 -14.03 -6.99 -14.74
C SER A 303 -13.66 -8.47 -14.84
N ARG A 304 -12.74 -8.85 -15.75
CA ARG A 304 -12.21 -10.21 -15.89
C ARG A 304 -11.11 -10.47 -14.86
N ARG A 305 -11.21 -11.56 -14.11
CA ARG A 305 -10.11 -12.12 -13.30
C ARG A 305 -9.47 -13.26 -14.07
N ALA A 306 -8.18 -13.18 -14.37
CA ALA A 306 -7.51 -14.24 -15.11
C ALA A 306 -7.34 -15.50 -14.25
N GLU A 307 -7.25 -16.67 -14.86
CA GLU A 307 -6.94 -17.90 -14.14
C GLU A 307 -5.45 -18.24 -14.26
N GLY A 308 -4.76 -18.20 -13.12
CA GLY A 308 -3.41 -18.72 -12.94
C GLY A 308 -3.40 -20.16 -12.43
N ASP A 309 -2.22 -20.66 -12.08
CA ASP A 309 -2.06 -21.98 -11.47
C ASP A 309 -2.59 -22.05 -10.03
N TYR A 310 -2.71 -20.88 -9.40
CA TYR A 310 -3.37 -20.72 -8.12
C TYR A 310 -4.41 -19.61 -8.22
N ILE A 311 -5.53 -19.80 -7.53
CA ILE A 311 -6.59 -18.80 -7.37
C ILE A 311 -6.60 -18.47 -5.88
N LEU A 312 -6.30 -17.21 -5.53
CA LEU A 312 -6.38 -16.73 -4.15
C LEU A 312 -7.82 -16.77 -3.66
N ARG A 313 -8.06 -17.20 -2.41
CA ARG A 313 -9.39 -17.44 -1.84
C ARG A 313 -9.59 -16.74 -0.50
N GLN A 314 -10.83 -16.68 -0.04
CA GLN A 314 -11.23 -16.11 1.24
C GLN A 314 -10.38 -16.64 2.40
N GLN A 315 -10.13 -17.95 2.43
CA GLN A 315 -9.41 -18.59 3.54
C GLN A 315 -7.93 -18.22 3.54
N ASP A 316 -7.34 -17.95 2.37
CA ASP A 316 -5.96 -17.46 2.28
C ASP A 316 -5.82 -16.12 3.01
N ILE A 317 -6.82 -15.24 2.87
CA ILE A 317 -6.86 -13.92 3.52
C ILE A 317 -7.16 -14.06 5.01
N VAL A 318 -8.29 -14.68 5.37
CA VAL A 318 -8.77 -14.69 6.75
C VAL A 318 -7.85 -15.50 7.66
N ARG A 319 -7.39 -16.66 7.21
CA ARG A 319 -6.47 -17.50 7.98
C ARG A 319 -5.02 -17.10 7.80
N GLN A 320 -4.72 -16.19 6.88
CA GLN A 320 -3.37 -15.75 6.51
C GLN A 320 -2.50 -16.96 6.15
N ILE A 321 -2.94 -17.75 5.16
CA ILE A 321 -2.24 -18.96 4.72
C ILE A 321 -0.92 -18.56 4.06
N VAL A 322 0.16 -19.17 4.52
CA VAL A 322 1.51 -18.96 3.97
C VAL A 322 1.73 -19.90 2.80
N HIS A 323 2.21 -19.36 1.68
CA HIS A 323 2.62 -20.10 0.50
C HIS A 323 4.13 -20.00 0.31
N GLU A 324 4.77 -21.08 -0.14
CA GLU A 324 6.22 -21.08 -0.42
C GLU A 324 6.59 -19.98 -1.44
N ASP A 325 5.74 -19.78 -2.45
CA ASP A 325 5.89 -18.79 -3.52
C ASP A 325 5.23 -17.44 -3.24
N ASP A 326 4.96 -17.09 -1.97
CA ASP A 326 4.57 -15.73 -1.60
C ASP A 326 5.67 -14.73 -2.00
N VAL A 327 5.28 -13.74 -2.82
CA VAL A 327 6.17 -12.68 -3.31
C VAL A 327 5.60 -11.29 -3.07
N CYS A 328 4.35 -11.18 -2.65
CA CYS A 328 3.66 -9.93 -2.34
C CYS A 328 2.77 -10.14 -1.11
N HIS A 329 2.20 -9.05 -0.57
CA HIS A 329 1.23 -9.11 0.51
C HIS A 329 0.07 -8.15 0.29
N GLY A 330 -1.06 -8.44 0.93
CA GLY A 330 -2.19 -7.55 1.07
C GLY A 330 -2.65 -7.43 2.54
N GLY A 331 -3.53 -6.49 2.81
CA GLY A 331 -4.09 -6.27 4.15
C GLY A 331 -5.33 -5.38 4.19
N TRP A 332 -5.94 -5.12 3.04
CA TRP A 332 -7.24 -4.44 2.98
C TRP A 332 -8.35 -5.38 3.47
N SER A 333 -9.50 -4.84 3.86
CA SER A 333 -10.67 -5.67 4.15
C SER A 333 -11.13 -6.42 2.89
N ILE A 334 -11.86 -7.51 3.07
CA ILE A 334 -12.69 -8.06 2.01
C ILE A 334 -13.87 -7.10 1.85
N ASP A 335 -13.81 -6.23 0.82
CA ASP A 335 -14.77 -5.14 0.57
C ASP A 335 -15.75 -5.46 -0.58
N LEU A 336 -16.83 -6.17 -0.27
CA LEU A 336 -17.85 -6.54 -1.26
C LEU A 336 -18.91 -5.44 -1.37
N HIS A 337 -19.37 -5.16 -2.59
CA HIS A 337 -20.35 -4.10 -2.86
C HIS A 337 -21.64 -4.70 -3.43
N PRO A 338 -22.83 -4.23 -2.99
CA PRO A 338 -24.09 -4.70 -3.55
C PRO A 338 -24.26 -4.20 -4.98
N ALA A 339 -24.68 -5.07 -5.88
CA ALA A 339 -24.80 -4.80 -7.30
C ALA A 339 -25.79 -3.68 -7.67
N ASP A 340 -26.81 -3.47 -6.82
CA ASP A 340 -27.84 -2.43 -7.01
C ASP A 340 -27.34 -1.01 -6.68
N GLY A 341 -26.19 -0.89 -6.00
CA GLY A 341 -25.51 0.38 -5.75
C GLY A 341 -26.38 1.40 -5.01
N VAL A 342 -26.44 2.64 -5.51
CA VAL A 342 -27.18 3.74 -4.88
C VAL A 342 -28.70 3.55 -4.84
N TYR A 343 -29.26 2.69 -5.69
CA TYR A 343 -30.71 2.42 -5.72
C TYR A 343 -31.13 1.30 -4.77
N GLY A 344 -30.17 0.54 -4.22
CA GLY A 344 -30.44 -0.50 -3.25
C GLY A 344 -30.56 0.02 -1.81
N ASP A 345 -31.28 -0.73 -0.98
CA ASP A 345 -31.45 -0.46 0.46
C ASP A 345 -30.24 -0.90 1.31
N ALA A 346 -29.36 -1.73 0.74
CA ALA A 346 -28.15 -2.19 1.42
C ALA A 346 -27.15 -1.03 1.63
N ASP A 347 -26.28 -1.18 2.64
CA ASP A 347 -25.14 -0.28 2.82
C ASP A 347 -24.18 -0.36 1.60
N GLY A 348 -23.33 0.66 1.45
CA GLY A 348 -22.50 0.82 0.25
C GLY A 348 -21.50 -0.31 0.00
N CYS A 349 -21.16 -1.05 1.05
CA CYS A 349 -20.31 -2.24 1.00
C CYS A 349 -20.41 -3.03 2.31
N ASN A 350 -20.07 -4.31 2.27
CA ASN A 350 -19.74 -5.13 3.43
C ASN A 350 -18.22 -5.24 3.53
N GLN A 351 -17.63 -4.87 4.67
CA GLN A 351 -16.20 -4.89 4.88
C GLN A 351 -15.83 -5.74 6.08
N PHE A 352 -14.95 -6.72 5.85
CA PHE A 352 -14.43 -7.59 6.88
C PHE A 352 -12.91 -7.65 6.81
N HIS A 353 -12.24 -7.26 7.89
CA HIS A 353 -10.79 -7.29 8.03
C HIS A 353 -10.33 -8.65 8.57
N ALA A 354 -9.18 -9.11 8.05
CA ALA A 354 -8.38 -10.13 8.72
C ALA A 354 -7.57 -9.49 9.87
N LYS A 355 -7.08 -10.32 10.80
CA LYS A 355 -6.31 -9.88 11.98
C LYS A 355 -4.87 -9.42 11.67
N GLY A 356 -4.41 -9.63 10.44
CA GLY A 356 -3.08 -9.26 9.95
C GLY A 356 -3.01 -9.27 8.42
N VAL A 357 -1.79 -9.16 7.89
CA VAL A 357 -1.52 -9.24 6.45
C VAL A 357 -1.56 -10.69 5.93
N TYR A 358 -1.80 -10.87 4.63
CA TYR A 358 -1.77 -12.16 3.94
C TYR A 358 -0.80 -12.15 2.76
N GLY A 359 -0.23 -13.31 2.44
CA GLY A 359 0.66 -13.50 1.30
C GLY A 359 -0.10 -13.61 -0.03
N ILE A 360 0.52 -13.16 -1.13
CA ILE A 360 0.04 -13.36 -2.49
C ILE A 360 1.07 -14.21 -3.24
N PRO A 361 0.73 -15.47 -3.59
CA PRO A 361 1.64 -16.36 -4.27
C PRO A 361 1.86 -15.96 -5.72
N PHE A 362 3.08 -16.17 -6.21
CA PHE A 362 3.48 -15.84 -7.57
C PHE A 362 2.65 -16.58 -8.64
N ARG A 363 2.16 -17.79 -8.33
CA ARG A 363 1.23 -18.56 -9.19
C ARG A 363 -0.09 -17.84 -9.52
N CYS A 364 -0.42 -16.74 -8.84
CA CYS A 364 -1.58 -15.90 -9.17
C CYS A 364 -1.33 -14.87 -10.30
N MET A 365 -0.07 -14.70 -10.73
CA MET A 365 0.38 -13.54 -11.52
C MET A 365 0.57 -13.83 -13.02
N TYR A 366 0.23 -15.03 -13.49
CA TYR A 366 0.35 -15.42 -14.90
C TYR A 366 -0.81 -16.30 -15.35
N SER A 367 -1.06 -16.33 -16.67
CA SER A 367 -2.08 -17.19 -17.26
C SER A 367 -1.70 -18.66 -17.16
N ARG A 368 -2.65 -19.50 -16.75
CA ARG A 368 -2.44 -20.95 -16.72
C ARG A 368 -2.25 -21.56 -18.13
N ASN A 369 -2.82 -20.96 -19.18
CA ASN A 369 -2.86 -21.55 -20.52
C ASN A 369 -2.19 -20.72 -21.63
N ILE A 370 -1.79 -19.46 -21.36
CA ILE A 370 -0.97 -18.66 -22.28
C ILE A 370 0.41 -18.47 -21.66
N GLU A 371 1.41 -19.14 -22.23
CA GLU A 371 2.70 -19.41 -21.59
C GLU A 371 3.55 -18.16 -21.33
N ASN A 372 3.34 -17.08 -22.08
CA ASN A 372 4.13 -15.85 -21.97
C ASN A 372 3.30 -14.63 -21.54
N LEU A 373 2.14 -14.87 -20.90
CA LEU A 373 1.24 -13.81 -20.44
C LEU A 373 1.19 -13.73 -18.91
N PHE A 374 1.66 -12.60 -18.38
CA PHE A 374 1.43 -12.15 -17.01
C PHE A 374 0.09 -11.43 -16.87
N THR A 375 -0.50 -11.49 -15.68
CA THR A 375 -1.82 -10.92 -15.37
C THR A 375 -1.73 -10.13 -14.07
N ASN A 376 -2.13 -8.86 -14.12
CA ASN A 376 -1.78 -7.88 -13.08
C ASN A 376 -2.98 -7.03 -12.65
N GLY A 377 -2.84 -6.38 -11.49
CA GLY A 377 -3.84 -5.49 -10.93
C GLY A 377 -5.16 -6.18 -10.68
N ARG A 378 -6.26 -5.61 -11.18
CA ARG A 378 -7.61 -6.18 -11.05
C ARG A 378 -7.80 -7.52 -11.78
N LEU A 379 -6.82 -7.95 -12.57
CA LEU A 379 -6.85 -9.19 -13.34
C LEU A 379 -6.19 -10.35 -12.61
N LEU A 380 -5.66 -10.13 -11.39
CA LEU A 380 -5.02 -11.15 -10.56
C LEU A 380 -5.93 -12.39 -10.41
N SER A 381 -5.32 -13.57 -10.42
CA SER A 381 -6.02 -14.83 -10.19
C SER A 381 -6.50 -14.95 -8.74
N ALA A 382 -7.76 -14.60 -8.53
CA ALA A 382 -8.45 -14.60 -7.25
C ALA A 382 -9.93 -14.95 -7.45
N SER A 383 -10.55 -15.55 -6.42
CA SER A 383 -12.01 -15.64 -6.33
C SER A 383 -12.60 -14.23 -6.18
N HIS A 384 -13.90 -14.09 -6.42
CA HIS A 384 -14.60 -12.81 -6.22
C HIS A 384 -14.48 -12.30 -4.78
N VAL A 385 -14.51 -13.20 -3.80
CA VAL A 385 -14.36 -12.84 -2.38
C VAL A 385 -12.95 -12.34 -2.11
N ALA A 386 -11.92 -13.09 -2.50
CA ALA A 386 -10.55 -12.68 -2.27
C ALA A 386 -10.15 -11.41 -3.04
N PHE A 387 -10.73 -11.26 -4.22
CA PHE A 387 -10.58 -10.08 -5.07
C PHE A 387 -10.98 -8.79 -4.36
N GLY A 388 -11.97 -8.81 -3.47
CA GLY A 388 -12.32 -7.66 -2.63
C GLY A 388 -11.08 -7.06 -1.95
N SER A 389 -10.25 -7.90 -1.33
CA SER A 389 -9.04 -7.40 -0.67
C SER A 389 -7.85 -7.19 -1.61
N SER A 390 -7.63 -8.06 -2.60
CA SER A 390 -6.38 -8.05 -3.38
C SER A 390 -6.33 -6.99 -4.49
N ARG A 391 -7.48 -6.43 -4.88
CA ARG A 391 -7.61 -5.48 -6.00
C ARG A 391 -7.14 -4.04 -5.72
N VAL A 392 -6.77 -3.74 -4.48
CA VAL A 392 -6.46 -2.37 -4.04
C VAL A 392 -5.15 -1.89 -4.68
N MET A 393 -5.07 -0.60 -5.01
CA MET A 393 -4.04 -0.09 -5.93
C MET A 393 -2.61 -0.25 -5.43
N ALA A 394 -2.30 -0.08 -4.14
CA ALA A 394 -0.93 -0.30 -3.66
C ALA A 394 -0.54 -1.78 -3.73
N THR A 395 -1.42 -2.68 -3.28
CA THR A 395 -1.25 -4.14 -3.41
C THR A 395 -1.11 -4.58 -4.88
N SER A 396 -1.93 -4.03 -5.77
CA SER A 396 -1.81 -4.26 -7.22
C SER A 396 -0.50 -3.72 -7.80
N SER A 397 0.07 -2.67 -7.21
CA SER A 397 1.35 -2.08 -7.64
C SER A 397 2.54 -2.98 -7.29
N THR A 398 2.50 -3.63 -6.12
CA THR A 398 3.53 -4.60 -5.71
C THR A 398 3.48 -5.85 -6.58
N VAL A 399 2.27 -6.35 -6.91
CA VAL A 399 2.09 -7.41 -7.93
C VAL A 399 2.73 -7.00 -9.26
N GLY A 400 2.50 -5.75 -9.69
CA GLY A 400 3.13 -5.21 -10.88
C GLY A 400 4.64 -5.25 -10.84
N GLN A 401 5.25 -4.76 -9.76
CA GLN A 401 6.69 -4.82 -9.56
C GLN A 401 7.23 -6.26 -9.62
N ALA A 402 6.54 -7.21 -8.98
CA ALA A 402 6.88 -8.63 -9.01
C ALA A 402 6.87 -9.20 -10.43
N ILE A 403 5.86 -8.86 -11.24
CA ILE A 403 5.78 -9.26 -12.65
C ILE A 403 6.93 -8.68 -13.47
N GLY A 404 7.25 -7.39 -13.29
CA GLY A 404 8.36 -6.75 -14.00
C GLY A 404 9.71 -7.41 -13.70
N THR A 405 9.97 -7.70 -12.43
CA THR A 405 11.16 -8.43 -11.99
C THR A 405 11.19 -9.86 -12.52
N ALA A 406 10.06 -10.58 -12.45
CA ALA A 406 9.97 -11.94 -12.94
C ALA A 406 10.16 -12.04 -14.46
N ALA A 407 9.66 -11.07 -15.23
CA ALA A 407 9.89 -11.00 -16.67
C ALA A 407 11.39 -10.88 -16.99
N ALA A 408 12.14 -10.05 -16.24
CA ALA A 408 13.58 -9.93 -16.40
C ALA A 408 14.30 -11.24 -16.09
N LEU A 409 13.88 -11.95 -15.04
CA LEU A 409 14.40 -13.28 -14.72
C LEU A 409 14.08 -14.30 -15.82
N CYS A 410 12.87 -14.27 -16.38
CA CYS A 410 12.46 -15.14 -17.48
C CYS A 410 13.34 -14.95 -18.72
N VAL A 411 13.58 -13.69 -19.11
CA VAL A 411 14.46 -13.35 -20.25
C VAL A 411 15.90 -13.81 -19.98
N LYS A 412 16.43 -13.51 -18.80
CA LYS A 412 17.82 -13.82 -18.43
C LYS A 412 18.10 -15.32 -18.36
N ALA A 413 17.17 -16.09 -17.82
CA ALA A 413 17.33 -17.54 -17.65
C ALA A 413 16.77 -18.36 -18.82
N GLY A 414 16.06 -17.74 -19.78
CA GLY A 414 15.42 -18.45 -20.89
C GLY A 414 14.26 -19.36 -20.45
N ILE A 415 13.52 -18.94 -19.42
CA ILE A 415 12.44 -19.71 -18.78
C ILE A 415 11.08 -19.00 -18.95
N LEU A 416 9.99 -19.69 -18.59
CA LEU A 416 8.64 -19.15 -18.64
C LEU A 416 8.17 -18.66 -17.26
N PRO A 417 7.15 -17.80 -17.19
CA PRO A 417 6.53 -17.35 -15.95
C PRO A 417 6.33 -18.50 -14.95
N ARG A 418 5.69 -19.60 -15.37
CA ARG A 418 5.45 -20.78 -14.53
C ARG A 418 6.71 -21.34 -13.87
N ASP A 419 7.84 -21.30 -14.57
CA ASP A 419 9.10 -21.86 -14.06
C ASP A 419 9.66 -21.03 -12.90
N VAL A 420 9.37 -19.73 -12.81
CA VAL A 420 9.85 -18.85 -11.74
C VAL A 420 9.36 -19.30 -10.36
N ALA A 421 8.20 -19.95 -10.28
CA ALA A 421 7.68 -20.51 -9.03
C ALA A 421 8.48 -21.72 -8.50
N LYS A 422 9.40 -22.28 -9.29
CA LYS A 422 10.20 -23.44 -8.88
C LYS A 422 11.29 -23.03 -7.88
N PRO A 423 11.69 -23.91 -6.94
CA PRO A 423 12.72 -23.62 -5.94
C PRO A 423 14.07 -23.17 -6.51
N GLU A 424 14.38 -23.52 -7.76
CA GLU A 424 15.61 -23.09 -8.45
C GLU A 424 15.65 -21.57 -8.74
N TYR A 425 14.49 -20.96 -9.01
CA TYR A 425 14.40 -19.57 -9.48
C TYR A 425 13.72 -18.63 -8.49
N LEU A 426 12.83 -19.16 -7.65
CA LEU A 426 12.07 -18.38 -6.69
C LEU A 426 12.95 -17.55 -5.73
N PRO A 427 14.05 -18.08 -5.16
CA PRO A 427 14.94 -17.27 -4.32
C PRO A 427 15.54 -16.06 -5.06
N ALA A 428 15.86 -16.21 -6.35
CA ALA A 428 16.38 -15.10 -7.15
C ALA A 428 15.34 -14.00 -7.38
N LEU A 429 14.07 -14.37 -7.58
CA LEU A 429 12.96 -13.41 -7.65
C LEU A 429 12.79 -12.67 -6.33
N LYS A 430 12.68 -13.40 -5.20
CA LYS A 430 12.50 -12.80 -3.87
C LYS A 430 13.66 -11.85 -3.52
N LEU A 431 14.90 -12.26 -3.80
CA LEU A 431 16.07 -11.41 -3.57
C LEU A 431 16.08 -10.15 -4.44
N SER A 432 15.78 -10.24 -5.74
CA SER A 432 15.71 -9.06 -6.63
C SER A 432 14.60 -8.09 -6.19
N LEU A 433 13.44 -8.61 -5.78
CA LEU A 433 12.38 -7.78 -5.20
C LEU A 433 12.86 -7.04 -3.96
N SER A 434 13.44 -7.75 -2.99
CA SER A 434 13.90 -7.14 -1.75
C SER A 434 15.04 -6.12 -1.96
N ARG A 435 15.95 -6.35 -2.92
CA ARG A 435 16.96 -5.34 -3.32
C ARG A 435 16.35 -4.01 -3.74
N ALA A 436 15.15 -4.05 -4.33
CA ALA A 436 14.39 -2.88 -4.74
C ALA A 436 13.44 -2.36 -3.64
N GLY A 437 13.61 -2.77 -2.38
CA GLY A 437 12.80 -2.31 -1.24
C GLY A 437 11.40 -2.92 -1.18
N HIS A 438 11.10 -3.93 -2.00
CA HIS A 438 9.83 -4.65 -1.97
C HIS A 438 9.83 -5.64 -0.81
N TYR A 439 8.75 -5.63 -0.02
CA TYR A 439 8.61 -6.56 1.10
C TYR A 439 8.05 -7.89 0.62
N VAL A 440 8.81 -8.96 0.90
CA VAL A 440 8.40 -10.33 0.65
C VAL A 440 8.13 -10.97 2.02
N PRO A 441 6.87 -11.32 2.34
CA PRO A 441 6.54 -11.96 3.62
C PRO A 441 7.36 -13.22 3.85
N HIS A 442 7.81 -13.41 5.10
CA HIS A 442 8.54 -14.59 5.55
C HIS A 442 9.83 -14.90 4.75
N TYR A 443 10.46 -13.87 4.16
CA TYR A 443 11.73 -13.97 3.46
C TYR A 443 12.76 -12.99 4.04
N ASP A 444 13.91 -13.51 4.47
CA ASP A 444 15.03 -12.72 4.97
C ASP A 444 16.04 -12.44 3.85
N ALA A 445 15.96 -11.24 3.27
CA ALA A 445 16.82 -10.81 2.18
C ALA A 445 18.26 -10.47 2.61
N LEU A 446 18.53 -10.42 3.92
CA LEU A 446 19.84 -10.08 4.45
C LEU A 446 20.75 -11.32 4.62
N VAL A 447 20.21 -12.53 4.54
CA VAL A 447 20.98 -13.78 4.71
C VAL A 447 21.71 -14.20 3.42
N ASP A 448 20.97 -14.45 2.34
CA ASP A 448 21.50 -15.17 1.19
C ASP A 448 22.53 -14.36 0.38
N GLY A 449 23.80 -14.73 0.41
CA GLY A 449 24.85 -14.13 -0.43
C GLY A 449 25.18 -12.67 -0.07
N ASN A 450 24.90 -12.24 1.16
CA ASN A 450 25.29 -10.92 1.67
C ASN A 450 26.71 -10.98 2.22
N LEU A 451 27.66 -10.31 1.56
CA LEU A 451 29.07 -10.29 1.98
C LEU A 451 29.26 -9.62 3.35
N ALA A 452 28.30 -8.82 3.83
CA ALA A 452 28.36 -8.21 5.14
C ALA A 452 28.49 -9.22 6.30
N HIS A 453 28.05 -10.47 6.13
CA HIS A 453 28.22 -11.54 7.11
C HIS A 453 29.68 -11.92 7.37
N ALA A 454 30.57 -11.64 6.42
CA ALA A 454 32.01 -11.85 6.59
C ALA A 454 32.70 -10.69 7.34
N ALA A 455 31.98 -9.61 7.62
CA ALA A 455 32.53 -8.45 8.31
C ALA A 455 32.37 -8.57 9.82
N LYS A 456 33.37 -8.08 10.55
CA LYS A 456 33.15 -7.59 11.90
C LYS A 456 32.45 -6.23 11.81
N ILE A 457 31.19 -6.18 12.23
CA ILE A 457 30.39 -4.96 12.24
C ILE A 457 30.53 -4.27 13.60
N THR A 458 30.86 -2.98 13.60
CA THR A 458 30.82 -2.12 14.78
C THR A 458 30.01 -0.87 14.48
N VAL A 459 29.22 -0.43 15.43
CA VAL A 459 28.41 0.79 15.34
C VAL A 459 28.90 1.81 16.37
N SER A 460 28.73 3.09 16.10
CA SER A 460 29.12 4.18 17.01
C SER A 460 28.37 4.10 18.34
N SER A 461 27.09 3.73 18.29
CA SER A 461 26.21 3.53 19.43
C SER A 461 25.03 2.61 19.04
N SER A 462 24.25 2.17 20.03
CA SER A 462 22.97 1.51 19.83
C SER A 462 22.00 1.99 20.89
N LEU A 463 20.76 2.27 20.50
CA LEU A 463 19.73 2.74 21.41
C LEU A 463 19.41 1.66 22.45
N ALA A 464 19.76 1.93 23.70
CA ALA A 464 19.22 1.22 24.85
C ALA A 464 17.91 1.92 25.25
N LEU A 465 16.77 1.40 24.79
CA LEU A 465 15.48 2.04 24.98
C LEU A 465 15.06 1.92 26.46
N SER A 466 15.42 2.93 27.24
CA SER A 466 15.07 3.08 28.66
C SER A 466 13.73 3.78 28.89
N GLY A 467 13.09 4.32 27.86
CA GLY A 467 11.90 5.14 28.00
C GLY A 467 11.65 6.07 26.82
N LEU A 468 10.52 6.75 26.86
CA LEU A 468 10.12 7.85 25.99
C LEU A 468 9.82 9.08 26.87
N ALA A 469 10.50 10.19 26.61
CA ALA A 469 10.44 11.38 27.44
C ALA A 469 9.01 11.97 27.47
N HIS A 470 8.58 12.41 28.65
CA HIS A 470 7.31 13.13 28.82
C HIS A 470 7.47 14.61 28.45
N ASP A 471 7.37 14.91 27.16
CA ASP A 471 7.60 16.24 26.60
C ASP A 471 6.42 16.76 25.73
N HIS A 472 5.37 15.96 25.61
CA HIS A 472 4.23 16.26 24.72
C HIS A 472 2.90 16.41 25.47
N GLY A 473 2.95 16.81 26.74
CA GLY A 473 1.78 17.09 27.56
C GLY A 473 1.02 15.83 27.97
N TYR A 474 -0.29 16.00 28.19
CA TYR A 474 -1.18 14.93 28.66
C TYR A 474 -2.36 14.76 27.71
N LYS A 475 -2.90 13.54 27.66
CA LYS A 475 -4.11 13.22 26.90
C LYS A 475 -5.14 12.52 27.76
N GLN A 476 -6.35 13.06 27.79
CA GLN A 476 -7.46 12.48 28.51
C GLN A 476 -7.87 11.12 27.92
N LEU A 477 -8.02 10.12 28.78
CA LEU A 477 -8.43 8.75 28.43
C LEU A 477 -9.96 8.66 28.22
N THR A 478 -10.45 9.43 27.24
CA THR A 478 -11.84 9.38 26.73
C THR A 478 -12.14 8.15 25.87
N ALA A 479 -11.12 7.33 25.65
CA ALA A 479 -11.16 6.00 25.07
C ALA A 479 -10.00 5.20 25.67
N SER A 480 -9.95 3.89 25.42
CA SER A 480 -8.78 3.09 25.80
C SER A 480 -7.62 3.34 24.82
N TYR A 481 -6.40 3.41 25.32
CA TYR A 481 -5.18 3.60 24.52
C TYR A 481 -4.17 2.51 24.86
N ALA A 482 -3.35 2.11 23.90
CA ALA A 482 -2.26 1.18 24.14
C ALA A 482 -0.95 1.68 23.53
N GLN A 483 0.16 1.47 24.24
CA GLN A 483 1.49 1.57 23.66
C GLN A 483 1.92 0.18 23.20
N LEU A 484 2.27 0.04 21.92
CA LEU A 484 2.94 -1.17 21.43
C LEU A 484 4.41 -1.08 21.83
N LEU A 485 4.87 -2.07 22.60
CA LEU A 485 6.26 -2.21 23.03
C LEU A 485 6.82 -3.57 22.61
N PRO A 486 8.09 -3.66 22.18
CA PRO A 486 8.76 -4.94 21.99
C PRO A 486 8.82 -5.72 23.32
N GLY A 487 8.22 -6.90 23.37
CA GLY A 487 8.23 -7.74 24.56
C GLY A 487 9.59 -8.38 24.82
N ARG A 488 9.98 -8.47 26.09
CA ARG A 488 11.22 -9.15 26.52
C ARG A 488 11.00 -10.65 26.65
N THR A 489 12.00 -11.44 26.30
CA THR A 489 12.00 -12.91 26.51
C THR A 489 12.97 -13.37 27.59
N ASP A 490 13.80 -12.46 28.10
CA ASP A 490 14.90 -12.76 29.00
C ASP A 490 14.55 -12.49 30.48
N ILE A 491 13.93 -11.35 30.77
CA ILE A 491 13.62 -10.90 32.13
C ILE A 491 12.24 -10.23 32.21
N ASP A 492 11.66 -10.25 33.40
CA ASP A 492 10.56 -9.35 33.75
C ASP A 492 11.08 -7.91 33.84
N ASN A 493 10.21 -6.94 33.59
CA ASN A 493 10.53 -5.52 33.65
C ASN A 493 9.40 -4.73 34.31
N VAL A 494 9.63 -3.46 34.58
CA VAL A 494 8.60 -2.52 35.02
C VAL A 494 8.75 -1.25 34.22
N ILE A 495 7.64 -0.71 33.72
CA ILE A 495 7.61 0.63 33.16
C ILE A 495 6.86 1.58 34.09
N HIS A 496 7.31 2.81 34.12
CA HIS A 496 6.82 3.90 34.95
C HIS A 496 6.18 4.92 34.02
N VAL A 497 4.88 5.15 34.17
CA VAL A 497 4.10 5.96 33.24
C VAL A 497 3.57 7.19 33.98
N PRO A 498 3.84 8.42 33.48
CA PRO A 498 3.28 9.63 34.04
C PRO A 498 1.78 9.72 33.73
N LEU A 499 0.98 9.89 34.78
CA LEU A 499 -0.47 10.04 34.72
C LEU A 499 -0.89 11.28 35.51
N ARG A 500 -2.04 11.84 35.15
CA ARG A 500 -2.72 12.89 35.93
C ARG A 500 -4.17 12.51 36.14
N ALA A 501 -4.63 12.49 37.39
CA ALA A 501 -6.02 12.22 37.72
C ALA A 501 -6.71 13.49 38.24
N ALA A 502 -7.91 13.79 37.73
CA ALA A 502 -8.70 14.94 38.16
C ALA A 502 -9.25 14.78 39.59
N ARG A 503 -9.44 13.54 40.03
CA ARG A 503 -9.89 13.13 41.37
C ARG A 503 -9.38 11.73 41.67
N SER A 504 -9.43 11.31 42.94
CA SER A 504 -9.12 9.93 43.29
C SER A 504 -10.02 8.96 42.53
N THR A 505 -9.41 7.99 41.85
CA THR A 505 -10.07 7.04 40.95
C THR A 505 -9.24 5.77 40.83
N GLU A 506 -9.67 4.84 40.00
CA GLU A 506 -8.96 3.59 39.73
C GLU A 506 -8.76 3.44 38.22
N LEU A 507 -7.54 3.11 37.80
CA LEU A 507 -7.22 2.84 36.39
C LEU A 507 -6.89 1.36 36.20
N ASN A 508 -7.61 0.71 35.31
CA ASN A 508 -7.28 -0.63 34.86
C ASN A 508 -6.29 -0.57 33.71
N VAL A 509 -5.22 -1.34 33.81
CA VAL A 509 -4.23 -1.54 32.76
C VAL A 509 -4.14 -3.01 32.42
N GLU A 510 -4.28 -3.35 31.15
CA GLU A 510 -4.21 -4.71 30.63
C GLU A 510 -3.00 -4.88 29.73
N LEU A 511 -2.26 -5.97 29.90
CA LEU A 511 -1.19 -6.36 28.99
C LEU A 511 -1.73 -7.43 28.05
N GLN A 512 -1.77 -7.11 26.76
CA GLN A 512 -2.27 -8.04 25.76
C GLN A 512 -1.23 -8.31 24.68
N ILE A 513 -1.31 -9.48 24.06
CA ILE A 513 -0.49 -9.91 22.94
C ILE A 513 -1.39 -10.47 21.83
N ALA A 514 -0.88 -10.50 20.61
CA ALA A 514 -1.54 -11.20 19.51
C ALA A 514 -1.36 -12.72 19.62
N GLU A 515 -2.29 -13.51 19.06
CA GLU A 515 -2.13 -14.97 19.00
C GLU A 515 -1.02 -15.36 18.01
N LYS A 516 -0.94 -14.63 16.88
CA LYS A 516 0.17 -14.72 15.93
C LYS A 516 1.13 -13.55 16.15
N PRO A 517 2.43 -13.79 16.42
CA PRO A 517 3.42 -12.74 16.72
C PRO A 517 3.53 -11.58 15.73
N GLU A 518 3.25 -11.84 14.45
CA GLU A 518 3.34 -10.84 13.37
C GLU A 518 2.03 -10.06 13.19
N ASN A 519 0.96 -10.44 13.88
CA ASN A 519 -0.27 -9.65 13.92
C ASN A 519 -0.16 -8.56 15.00
N HIS A 520 -0.90 -7.47 14.82
CA HIS A 520 -1.01 -6.40 15.81
C HIS A 520 -2.46 -6.22 16.28
N THR A 521 -3.14 -7.35 16.49
CA THR A 521 -4.45 -7.42 17.13
C THR A 521 -4.26 -7.95 18.56
N PRO A 522 -4.64 -7.20 19.61
CA PRO A 522 -4.54 -7.69 20.99
C PRO A 522 -5.68 -8.68 21.27
N GLU A 523 -5.31 -9.92 21.57
CA GLU A 523 -6.24 -11.06 21.65
C GLU A 523 -6.10 -11.84 22.97
N THR A 524 -4.85 -12.06 23.39
CA THR A 524 -4.55 -12.83 24.60
C THR A 524 -4.15 -11.89 25.72
N LEU A 525 -4.91 -11.92 26.82
CA LEU A 525 -4.57 -11.25 28.06
C LEU A 525 -3.40 -11.96 28.75
N VAL A 526 -2.29 -11.26 28.94
CA VAL A 526 -1.11 -11.74 29.66
C VAL A 526 -1.25 -11.46 31.16
N SER A 527 -1.61 -10.23 31.50
CA SER A 527 -1.88 -9.80 32.87
C SER A 527 -2.76 -8.56 32.88
N ALA A 528 -3.36 -8.28 34.04
CA ALA A 528 -4.09 -7.04 34.28
C ALA A 528 -3.73 -6.51 35.67
N VAL A 529 -3.66 -5.19 35.81
CA VAL A 529 -3.43 -4.51 37.08
C VAL A 529 -4.45 -3.40 37.24
N SER A 530 -5.00 -3.29 38.45
CA SER A 530 -5.85 -2.18 38.87
C SER A 530 -5.00 -1.25 39.74
N LEU A 531 -4.94 0.02 39.34
CA LEU A 531 -4.08 1.03 39.93
C LEU A 531 -4.95 2.08 40.64
N PRO A 532 -4.93 2.15 41.99
CA PRO A 532 -5.54 3.27 42.69
C PRO A 532 -4.74 4.55 42.40
N LEU A 533 -5.44 5.61 42.02
CA LEU A 533 -4.87 6.90 41.65
C LEU A 533 -5.36 7.97 42.62
N ASP A 534 -4.45 8.79 43.13
CA ASP A 534 -4.78 10.01 43.87
C ASP A 534 -5.00 11.18 42.90
N ALA A 535 -5.75 12.19 43.34
CA ALA A 535 -5.92 13.41 42.55
C ALA A 535 -4.58 14.16 42.37
N GLY A 536 -4.27 14.56 41.14
CA GLY A 536 -3.01 15.23 40.77
C GLY A 536 -2.14 14.40 39.83
N GLU A 537 -0.91 14.87 39.62
CA GLU A 537 0.10 14.19 38.81
C GLU A 537 0.83 13.12 39.63
N GLN A 538 1.01 11.95 39.05
CA GLN A 538 1.72 10.83 39.66
C GLN A 538 2.36 9.94 38.60
N THR A 539 3.30 9.10 39.01
CA THR A 539 3.91 8.08 38.14
C THR A 539 3.52 6.71 38.66
N VAL A 540 3.03 5.85 37.76
CA VAL A 540 2.58 4.50 38.12
C VAL A 540 3.49 3.44 37.54
N ALA A 541 3.78 2.42 38.35
CA ALA A 541 4.55 1.26 37.95
C ALA A 541 3.64 0.20 37.31
N ILE A 542 4.00 -0.26 36.12
CA ILE A 542 3.28 -1.27 35.35
C ILE A 542 4.23 -2.46 35.13
N PRO A 543 3.99 -3.60 35.80
CA PRO A 543 4.82 -4.79 35.63
C PRO A 543 4.66 -5.37 34.23
N LEU A 544 5.77 -5.53 33.50
CA LEU A 544 5.84 -6.20 32.21
C LEU A 544 6.47 -7.58 32.38
N PRO A 545 5.69 -8.68 32.32
CA PRO A 545 6.23 -10.02 32.44
C PRO A 545 7.03 -10.39 31.19
N LYS A 546 8.03 -11.27 31.36
CA LYS A 546 8.71 -11.88 30.23
C LYS A 546 7.73 -12.70 29.38
N LEU A 547 7.89 -12.62 28.07
CA LEU A 547 7.13 -13.36 27.07
C LEU A 547 7.83 -14.67 26.70
N ALA A 548 7.05 -15.63 26.21
CA ALA A 548 7.57 -16.91 25.75
C ALA A 548 8.36 -16.81 24.42
N GLN A 549 8.10 -15.77 23.63
CA GLN A 549 8.72 -15.52 22.33
C GLN A 549 8.71 -14.02 22.02
N ALA A 550 9.51 -13.60 21.04
CA ALA A 550 9.56 -12.23 20.58
C ALA A 550 8.25 -11.85 19.87
N GLN A 551 7.57 -10.83 20.40
CA GLN A 551 6.37 -10.20 19.83
C GLN A 551 6.09 -8.88 20.54
N TYR A 552 5.16 -8.10 20.02
CA TYR A 552 4.71 -6.88 20.67
C TYR A 552 3.77 -7.17 21.84
N VAL A 553 3.94 -6.42 22.94
CA VAL A 553 2.97 -6.31 24.03
C VAL A 553 2.23 -4.97 23.90
N PHE A 554 0.91 -5.03 24.01
CA PHE A 554 0.02 -3.89 24.08
C PHE A 554 -0.18 -3.54 25.55
N VAL A 555 0.40 -2.43 26.00
CA VAL A 555 0.14 -1.89 27.32
C VAL A 555 -1.13 -1.05 27.25
N CYS A 556 -2.29 -1.66 27.52
CA CYS A 556 -3.60 -1.09 27.32
C CYS A 556 -4.08 -0.34 28.58
N PHE A 557 -4.16 0.98 28.50
CA PHE A 557 -4.77 1.85 29.49
C PHE A 557 -6.27 1.96 29.19
N MET A 558 -7.09 1.41 30.07
CA MET A 558 -8.53 1.36 29.85
C MET A 558 -9.17 2.73 30.02
N GLU A 559 -10.28 2.96 29.33
CA GLU A 559 -11.00 4.24 29.34
C GLU A 559 -11.34 4.69 30.77
N ASN A 560 -10.89 5.89 31.13
CA ASN A 560 -11.24 6.56 32.37
C ASN A 560 -11.17 8.08 32.15
N PRO A 561 -12.31 8.77 31.95
CA PRO A 561 -12.33 10.20 31.66
C PRO A 561 -11.75 11.09 32.78
N ASP A 562 -11.58 10.55 34.00
CA ASP A 562 -10.93 11.29 35.10
C ASP A 562 -9.40 11.21 35.04
N VAL A 563 -8.82 10.46 34.09
CA VAL A 563 -7.38 10.22 33.96
C VAL A 563 -6.86 10.74 32.63
N GLU A 564 -5.68 11.35 32.68
CA GLU A 564 -4.90 11.75 31.53
C GLU A 564 -3.53 11.05 31.54
N ILE A 565 -3.07 10.62 30.37
CA ILE A 565 -1.79 9.92 30.18
C ILE A 565 -0.73 10.86 29.59
N GLY A 566 0.48 10.80 30.10
CA GLY A 566 1.60 11.59 29.59
C GLY A 566 2.06 11.10 28.22
N LEU A 567 2.38 12.03 27.33
CA LEU A 567 2.76 11.76 25.95
C LEU A 567 4.21 12.15 25.65
N SER A 568 4.76 11.49 24.63
CA SER A 568 6.09 11.75 24.09
C SER A 568 6.02 12.15 22.63
N SER A 569 6.80 13.16 22.27
CA SER A 569 7.01 13.61 20.89
C SER A 569 7.98 12.71 20.12
N GLU A 570 8.62 11.77 20.81
CA GLU A 570 9.64 10.91 20.23
C GLU A 570 9.05 9.90 19.24
N CYS A 571 9.65 9.88 18.05
CA CYS A 571 9.45 8.82 17.06
C CYS A 571 10.59 7.81 17.19
N ILE A 572 10.24 6.55 17.44
CA ILE A 572 11.18 5.42 17.53
C ILE A 572 10.70 4.33 16.58
N THR A 573 11.63 3.72 15.82
CA THR A 573 11.31 2.64 14.88
C THR A 573 10.56 1.52 15.57
N GLY A 574 9.42 1.11 14.99
CA GLY A 574 8.63 -0.01 15.50
C GLY A 574 7.84 0.28 16.79
N LEU A 575 7.76 1.53 17.26
CA LEU A 575 6.90 1.92 18.39
C LEU A 575 5.76 2.81 17.91
N VAL A 576 4.54 2.52 18.36
CA VAL A 576 3.35 3.29 18.04
C VAL A 576 2.33 3.18 19.16
N ALA A 577 1.68 4.29 19.50
CA ALA A 577 0.50 4.29 20.34
C ALA A 577 -0.76 4.15 19.47
N VAL A 578 -1.70 3.35 19.96
CA VAL A 578 -2.98 3.05 19.29
C VAL A 578 -4.14 3.35 20.23
N LYS A 579 -5.28 3.73 19.66
CA LYS A 579 -6.53 3.97 20.37
C LYS A 579 -7.50 2.85 20.04
N LYS A 580 -8.17 2.29 21.05
CA LYS A 580 -9.32 1.42 20.84
C LYS A 580 -10.45 2.24 20.21
N GLY A 581 -10.82 1.90 18.99
CA GLY A 581 -11.77 2.71 18.23
C GLY A 581 -11.71 2.47 16.74
N GLY A 582 -12.78 2.90 16.07
CA GLY A 582 -12.83 2.97 14.63
C GLY A 582 -12.20 4.25 14.08
N LEU A 583 -11.88 4.25 12.80
CA LEU A 583 -11.64 5.44 11.99
C LEU A 583 -12.82 5.57 11.02
N ASP A 584 -13.58 6.67 11.09
CA ASP A 584 -14.82 6.87 10.29
C ASP A 584 -14.68 6.59 8.78
N LYS A 585 -13.46 6.69 8.24
CA LYS A 585 -13.16 6.43 6.82
C LYS A 585 -13.02 4.94 6.46
N VAL A 586 -12.99 4.05 7.45
CA VAL A 586 -12.67 2.61 7.31
C VAL A 586 -13.67 1.79 8.12
N SER A 587 -13.74 2.01 9.43
CA SER A 587 -14.73 1.41 10.32
C SER A 587 -15.16 2.45 11.34
N THR A 588 -16.45 2.73 11.44
CA THR A 588 -17.00 3.64 12.46
C THR A 588 -17.14 2.97 13.84
N THR A 589 -16.95 1.66 13.93
CA THR A 589 -17.08 0.90 15.18
C THR A 589 -15.72 0.54 15.76
N ALA A 590 -15.63 0.50 17.09
CA ALA A 590 -14.42 0.08 17.81
C ALA A 590 -14.13 -1.42 17.72
N ARG A 591 -15.06 -2.19 17.14
CA ARG A 591 -15.03 -3.64 17.04
C ARG A 591 -15.68 -4.09 15.76
N GLN A 592 -15.06 -5.05 15.08
CA GLN A 592 -15.70 -5.82 14.03
C GLN A 592 -16.49 -6.96 14.67
N GLU A 593 -17.79 -6.98 14.42
CA GLU A 593 -18.63 -8.13 14.73
C GLU A 593 -18.96 -8.90 13.46
N ALA A 594 -18.35 -10.06 13.31
CA ALA A 594 -18.55 -10.93 12.15
C ALA A 594 -19.48 -12.10 12.52
N PRO A 595 -20.53 -12.35 11.73
CA PRO A 595 -21.32 -13.57 11.86
C PRO A 595 -20.44 -14.80 11.66
N SER A 596 -20.56 -15.80 12.55
CA SER A 596 -19.66 -16.97 12.56
C SER A 596 -19.76 -17.81 11.29
N GLU A 597 -20.92 -17.80 10.63
CA GLU A 597 -21.15 -18.44 9.34
C GLU A 597 -20.30 -17.87 8.21
N LEU A 598 -19.83 -16.61 8.31
CA LEU A 598 -18.97 -16.01 7.28
C LEU A 598 -17.53 -16.54 7.35
N GLY A 599 -17.15 -17.22 8.44
CA GLY A 599 -15.80 -17.74 8.64
C GLY A 599 -14.76 -16.63 8.84
N VAL A 600 -15.17 -15.47 9.35
CA VAL A 600 -14.33 -14.31 9.70
C VAL A 600 -14.37 -14.10 11.22
N ASP A 601 -13.24 -13.67 11.80
CA ASP A 601 -13.16 -13.40 13.24
C ASP A 601 -13.78 -12.04 13.64
N SER A 602 -14.39 -12.01 14.84
CA SER A 602 -14.72 -10.77 15.57
C SER A 602 -13.55 -10.33 16.45
N PHE A 603 -13.13 -9.07 16.35
CA PHE A 603 -12.03 -8.51 17.14
C PHE A 603 -12.13 -6.98 17.28
N ASP A 604 -11.40 -6.44 18.26
CA ASP A 604 -11.36 -5.01 18.53
C ASP A 604 -10.35 -4.30 17.61
N PHE A 605 -10.73 -3.11 17.13
CA PHE A 605 -9.82 -2.24 16.39
C PHE A 605 -9.02 -1.36 17.34
N TRP A 606 -7.71 -1.36 17.14
CA TRP A 606 -6.72 -0.54 17.83
C TRP A 606 -5.92 0.23 16.78
N VAL A 607 -6.38 1.44 16.49
CA VAL A 607 -5.93 2.25 15.35
C VAL A 607 -4.97 3.35 15.81
N PRO A 608 -3.93 3.70 15.04
CA PRO A 608 -3.04 4.78 15.39
C PRO A 608 -3.73 6.11 15.10
N GLU A 609 -3.40 7.12 15.88
CA GLU A 609 -3.73 8.49 15.52
C GLU A 609 -2.65 9.04 14.59
N ARG A 610 -3.03 9.93 13.67
CA ARG A 610 -2.07 10.52 12.73
C ARG A 610 -1.39 11.72 13.35
N ARG A 611 -0.10 11.90 13.03
CA ARG A 611 0.65 13.11 13.40
C ARG A 611 -0.04 14.37 12.86
N PRO A 612 -0.06 15.48 13.65
CA PRO A 612 0.66 15.65 14.92
C PRO A 612 -0.08 15.09 16.15
N GLY A 613 -1.31 14.57 16.01
CA GLY A 613 -2.11 14.07 17.14
C GLY A 613 -1.71 12.67 17.65
N GLY A 614 -1.04 11.88 16.81
CA GLY A 614 -0.52 10.55 17.14
C GLY A 614 0.86 10.60 17.78
N ALA A 615 0.89 10.87 19.08
CA ALA A 615 2.09 10.83 19.91
C ALA A 615 2.18 9.48 20.64
N ASN A 616 3.40 9.05 20.96
CA ASN A 616 3.60 7.86 21.79
C ASN A 616 3.26 8.16 23.26
N ILE A 617 2.99 7.12 24.04
CA ILE A 617 2.83 7.24 25.50
C ILE A 617 4.21 7.35 26.13
N ALA A 618 4.41 8.35 26.98
CA ALA A 618 5.65 8.53 27.72
C ALA A 618 5.81 7.44 28.79
N PHE A 619 7.04 6.96 28.99
CA PHE A 619 7.36 6.00 30.06
C PHE A 619 8.86 5.99 30.35
N ASP A 620 9.24 5.51 31.54
CA ASP A 620 10.59 5.10 31.88
C ASP A 620 10.59 3.60 32.24
N ALA A 621 11.64 2.85 31.93
CA ALA A 621 11.76 1.43 32.20
C ALA A 621 12.89 1.15 33.20
N ASP A 622 12.65 0.26 34.17
CA ASP A 622 13.68 -0.16 35.14
C ASP A 622 14.89 -0.81 34.45
N HIS A 623 14.63 -1.55 33.36
CA HIS A 623 15.65 -2.18 32.54
C HIS A 623 15.49 -1.77 31.07
N PRO A 624 16.52 -1.14 30.45
CA PRO A 624 16.47 -0.76 29.04
C PRO A 624 16.27 -1.96 28.10
N LEU A 625 15.51 -1.74 27.03
CA LEU A 625 15.33 -2.71 25.95
C LEU A 625 16.49 -2.58 24.94
N HIS A 626 17.18 -3.70 24.67
CA HIS A 626 18.29 -3.78 23.74
C HIS A 626 17.86 -4.47 22.44
N VAL A 627 16.89 -3.87 21.74
CA VAL A 627 16.30 -4.43 20.50
C VAL A 627 16.79 -3.72 19.22
N PHE A 628 17.67 -2.73 19.37
CA PHE A 628 18.17 -1.86 18.29
C PHE A 628 19.67 -2.07 17.98
N ASP A 629 20.15 -3.31 18.13
CA ASP A 629 21.57 -3.63 17.99
C ASP A 629 22.02 -3.76 16.51
N ALA A 630 23.33 -3.94 16.34
CA ALA A 630 23.95 -4.06 15.03
C ALA A 630 23.60 -5.38 14.29
N ALA A 631 23.10 -6.42 14.96
CA ALA A 631 22.76 -7.69 14.31
C ALA A 631 21.58 -7.54 13.35
N ASN A 632 20.65 -6.63 13.65
CA ASN A 632 19.53 -6.25 12.78
C ASN A 632 19.98 -5.65 11.43
N LEU A 633 21.26 -5.27 11.28
CA LEU A 633 21.79 -4.79 10.01
C LEU A 633 21.96 -5.90 8.97
N THR A 634 22.06 -7.15 9.40
CA THR A 634 22.40 -8.30 8.54
C THR A 634 21.45 -9.48 8.68
N PHE A 635 20.45 -9.39 9.56
CA PHE A 635 19.44 -10.41 9.79
C PHE A 635 18.08 -9.78 10.03
N GLY A 636 17.02 -10.51 9.69
CA GLY A 636 15.64 -10.12 9.95
C GLY A 636 14.97 -9.40 8.77
N PRO A 637 13.66 -9.15 8.88
CA PRO A 637 12.91 -8.47 7.84
C PRO A 637 13.28 -6.99 7.77
N LEU A 638 13.16 -6.42 6.58
CA LEU A 638 13.51 -5.02 6.26
C LEU A 638 12.45 -4.00 6.72
N ARG A 639 11.83 -4.25 7.87
CA ARG A 639 10.78 -3.43 8.51
C ARG A 639 10.39 -4.01 9.88
N PRO A 640 9.74 -3.22 10.75
CA PRO A 640 9.11 -3.77 11.93
C PRO A 640 8.05 -4.82 11.56
N THR A 641 8.03 -5.94 12.29
CA THR A 641 7.03 -7.02 12.17
C THR A 641 6.58 -7.46 13.57
N SER A 642 7.15 -8.52 14.12
CA SER A 642 7.01 -8.96 15.51
C SER A 642 8.00 -8.26 16.47
N ALA A 643 8.97 -7.54 15.91
CA ALA A 643 9.94 -6.71 16.61
C ALA A 643 10.28 -5.48 15.74
N PRO A 644 11.06 -4.50 16.24
CA PRO A 644 11.46 -3.33 15.44
C PRO A 644 12.33 -3.64 14.22
N ASN A 645 13.15 -4.70 14.30
CA ASN A 645 14.06 -5.18 13.22
C ASN A 645 14.89 -4.04 12.60
N ALA A 646 15.56 -3.27 13.44
CA ALA A 646 16.35 -2.12 13.01
C ALA A 646 17.55 -1.92 13.93
N TRP A 647 18.66 -1.43 13.38
CA TRP A 647 19.64 -0.74 14.21
C TRP A 647 19.22 0.72 14.35
N MET A 648 19.26 1.25 15.57
CA MET A 648 19.01 2.66 15.84
C MET A 648 20.13 3.20 16.71
N ALA A 649 20.71 4.33 16.32
CA ALA A 649 21.75 4.99 17.09
C ALA A 649 21.18 5.56 18.40
N ASP A 650 22.04 5.73 19.40
CA ASP A 650 21.66 6.44 20.63
C ASP A 650 21.26 7.89 20.32
N ARG A 651 20.29 8.42 21.05
CA ARG A 651 19.75 9.79 20.86
C ARG A 651 20.82 10.87 20.99
N ALA A 652 21.84 10.63 21.82
CA ALA A 652 22.94 11.56 22.03
C ALA A 652 24.05 11.42 20.97
N ASP A 653 23.97 10.43 20.07
CA ASP A 653 24.96 10.22 19.03
C ASP A 653 24.80 11.24 17.91
N THR A 654 25.71 12.22 17.90
CA THR A 654 25.75 13.31 16.92
C THR A 654 26.45 12.93 15.62
N ALA A 655 27.10 11.76 15.56
CA ALA A 655 27.76 11.26 14.36
C ALA A 655 27.57 9.75 14.18
N PRO A 656 26.32 9.27 13.98
CA PRO A 656 26.02 7.85 13.80
C PRO A 656 26.86 7.24 12.67
N GLU A 657 27.58 6.16 12.98
CA GLU A 657 28.50 5.50 12.05
C GLU A 657 28.38 3.98 12.18
N VAL A 658 28.24 3.30 11.04
CA VAL A 658 28.38 1.83 10.93
C VAL A 658 29.70 1.53 10.24
N LYS A 659 30.49 0.60 10.79
CA LYS A 659 31.75 0.13 10.19
C LYS A 659 31.70 -1.37 9.98
N LEU A 660 32.08 -1.79 8.78
CA LEU A 660 32.32 -3.18 8.43
C LEU A 660 33.83 -3.33 8.24
N SER A 661 34.46 -4.26 8.96
CA SER A 661 35.87 -4.60 8.81
C SER A 661 35.99 -6.07 8.38
N PHE A 662 36.66 -6.33 7.27
CA PHE A 662 36.82 -7.67 6.71
C PHE A 662 38.22 -8.21 7.03
N GLU A 663 38.31 -9.37 7.67
CA GLU A 663 39.62 -10.02 7.92
C GLU A 663 40.31 -10.42 6.61
N THR A 664 39.52 -10.86 5.63
CA THR A 664 39.95 -11.10 4.26
C THR A 664 39.27 -10.08 3.35
N PRO A 665 40.01 -9.26 2.59
CA PRO A 665 39.41 -8.29 1.68
C PRO A 665 38.43 -8.93 0.71
N ILE A 666 37.29 -8.30 0.53
CA ILE A 666 36.23 -8.78 -0.38
C ILE A 666 36.30 -8.04 -1.73
N LEU A 667 35.70 -8.64 -2.74
CA LEU A 667 35.34 -7.95 -3.98
C LEU A 667 33.84 -7.73 -3.96
N ALA A 668 33.41 -6.47 -3.88
CA ALA A 668 32.01 -6.08 -3.92
C ALA A 668 31.77 -5.11 -5.07
N ARG A 669 30.59 -5.17 -5.66
CA ARG A 669 30.07 -4.28 -6.69
C ARG A 669 29.03 -3.31 -6.14
N LYS A 670 28.33 -3.66 -5.06
CA LYS A 670 27.23 -2.84 -4.56
C LYS A 670 27.09 -2.89 -3.05
N LEU A 671 26.75 -1.74 -2.46
CA LEU A 671 26.20 -1.62 -1.11
C LEU A 671 24.75 -1.15 -1.20
N ILE A 672 23.84 -1.83 -0.53
CA ILE A 672 22.42 -1.47 -0.45
C ILE A 672 22.06 -1.18 1.01
N LEU A 673 21.41 -0.05 1.26
CA LEU A 673 20.92 0.37 2.58
C LEU A 673 19.40 0.44 2.55
N TYR A 674 18.75 -0.17 3.54
CA TYR A 674 17.30 -0.17 3.70
C TYR A 674 16.92 0.79 4.83
N LEU A 675 16.26 1.88 4.46
CA LEU A 675 16.01 3.00 5.37
C LEU A 675 14.62 2.93 5.98
N ASP A 676 14.50 3.47 7.20
CA ASP A 676 13.22 3.60 7.86
C ASP A 676 12.42 4.77 7.29
N CYS A 677 11.31 4.44 6.63
CA CYS A 677 10.37 5.42 6.11
C CYS A 677 9.00 5.33 6.79
N ASP A 678 8.95 4.83 8.03
CA ASP A 678 7.73 4.65 8.83
C ASP A 678 6.65 3.91 8.03
N TYR A 679 6.80 2.59 7.95
CA TYR A 679 5.86 1.72 7.21
C TYR A 679 4.47 1.62 7.86
N ASP A 680 4.22 2.26 9.00
CA ASP A 680 2.89 2.33 9.62
C ASP A 680 2.04 3.46 9.03
N HIS A 681 2.66 4.62 8.76
CA HIS A 681 1.94 5.79 8.28
C HIS A 681 1.35 5.56 6.86
N PRO A 682 0.04 5.68 6.63
CA PRO A 682 -0.53 5.58 5.28
C PRO A 682 -0.16 6.81 4.44
N LEU A 683 0.13 6.61 3.15
CA LEU A 683 0.48 7.69 2.21
C LEU A 683 -0.54 7.81 1.09
N GLU A 684 -1.74 8.31 1.41
CA GLU A 684 -2.76 8.57 0.38
C GLU A 684 -2.22 9.50 -0.71
N SER A 685 -2.47 9.16 -1.97
CA SER A 685 -1.95 9.93 -3.11
C SER A 685 -2.64 11.28 -3.32
N VAL A 686 -3.94 11.35 -3.04
CA VAL A 686 -4.78 12.53 -3.31
C VAL A 686 -5.80 12.76 -2.19
N GLN A 687 -6.37 13.97 -2.14
CA GLN A 687 -7.42 14.42 -1.23
C GLN A 687 -7.04 14.48 0.27
N TYR A 688 -6.17 13.60 0.74
CA TYR A 688 -5.63 13.62 2.10
C TYR A 688 -4.37 14.49 2.18
N ARG A 689 -4.22 15.21 3.30
CA ARG A 689 -3.01 15.97 3.61
C ARG A 689 -2.15 15.22 4.60
N HIS A 690 -0.85 15.28 4.39
CA HIS A 690 0.15 14.71 5.28
C HIS A 690 0.78 15.83 6.10
N HIS A 691 0.91 15.63 7.42
CA HIS A 691 1.57 16.59 8.30
C HIS A 691 3.05 16.69 7.96
N ASP A 692 3.71 15.54 7.86
CA ASP A 692 5.11 15.48 7.51
C ASP A 692 5.27 15.63 6.01
N ARG A 693 6.28 16.40 5.59
CA ARG A 693 6.65 16.51 4.18
C ARG A 693 7.68 15.45 3.77
N VAL A 694 8.43 14.93 4.74
CA VAL A 694 9.38 13.83 4.62
C VAL A 694 9.21 12.96 5.86
N MET A 695 9.30 11.64 5.73
CA MET A 695 9.13 10.72 6.87
C MET A 695 10.14 11.01 7.99
N PRO A 696 9.72 11.09 9.26
CA PRO A 696 10.59 11.55 10.37
C PRO A 696 11.87 10.74 10.56
N LEU A 697 11.82 9.42 10.40
CA LEU A 697 12.95 8.50 10.67
C LEU A 697 13.87 8.29 9.45
N LEU A 698 13.56 8.90 8.31
CA LEU A 698 14.32 8.69 7.08
C LEU A 698 15.74 9.26 7.19
N VAL A 699 16.74 8.47 6.77
CA VAL A 699 18.11 8.98 6.63
C VAL A 699 18.18 9.89 5.40
N HIS A 700 18.62 11.14 5.62
CA HIS A 700 18.66 12.18 4.59
C HIS A 700 20.04 12.28 3.96
N ASP A 701 21.08 12.10 4.77
CA ASP A 701 22.46 12.23 4.35
C ASP A 701 23.23 10.96 4.70
N ALA A 702 24.07 10.53 3.76
CA ALA A 702 24.99 9.42 3.98
C ALA A 702 26.33 9.70 3.31
N THR A 703 27.43 9.44 4.02
CA THR A 703 28.78 9.42 3.46
C THR A 703 29.31 8.00 3.56
N ILE A 704 29.57 7.37 2.42
CA ILE A 704 30.09 6.00 2.34
C ILE A 704 31.56 6.07 1.97
N SER A 705 32.39 5.37 2.75
CA SER A 705 33.82 5.25 2.49
C SER A 705 34.24 3.79 2.39
N ALA A 706 35.09 3.47 1.43
CA ALA A 706 35.76 2.18 1.29
C ALA A 706 37.28 2.37 1.52
N ASN A 707 37.89 1.56 2.38
CA ASN A 707 39.31 1.63 2.73
C ASN A 707 39.75 3.06 3.14
N GLY A 708 38.87 3.79 3.83
CA GLY A 708 39.10 5.18 4.26
C GLY A 708 38.91 6.26 3.19
N ARG A 709 38.61 5.91 1.93
CA ARG A 709 38.30 6.85 0.85
C ARG A 709 36.78 6.98 0.67
N VAL A 710 36.27 8.21 0.54
CA VAL A 710 34.86 8.44 0.24
C VAL A 710 34.55 7.95 -1.19
N VAL A 711 33.59 7.03 -1.30
CA VAL A 711 33.09 6.46 -2.57
C VAL A 711 31.72 7.02 -2.94
N ALA A 712 30.93 7.47 -1.97
CA ALA A 712 29.66 8.14 -2.23
C ALA A 712 29.32 9.19 -1.17
N GLU A 713 28.75 10.30 -1.62
CA GLU A 713 28.09 11.30 -0.78
C GLU A 713 26.65 11.47 -1.24
N ILE A 714 25.72 11.21 -0.34
CA ILE A 714 24.28 11.29 -0.57
C ILE A 714 23.76 12.42 0.31
N ARG A 715 22.97 13.32 -0.27
CA ARG A 715 22.40 14.50 0.38
C ARG A 715 20.94 14.63 0.03
N ASP A 716 20.12 15.04 0.99
CA ASP A 716 18.67 15.26 0.80
C ASP A 716 17.95 14.04 0.20
N ASN A 717 18.31 12.84 0.67
CA ASN A 717 17.68 11.60 0.27
C ASN A 717 16.20 11.58 0.68
N ARG A 718 15.38 11.05 -0.24
CA ARG A 718 13.94 10.81 -0.03
C ARG A 718 13.52 9.38 -0.39
N ASN A 719 14.48 8.55 -0.80
CA ASN A 719 14.23 7.18 -1.21
C ASN A 719 14.30 6.24 0.01
N PRO A 720 13.50 5.18 0.04
CA PRO A 720 13.53 4.18 1.10
C PRO A 720 14.73 3.22 0.99
N VAL A 721 15.39 3.19 -0.17
CA VAL A 721 16.56 2.36 -0.44
C VAL A 721 17.66 3.21 -1.07
N LEU A 722 18.89 3.06 -0.59
CA LEU A 722 20.08 3.63 -1.19
C LEU A 722 20.94 2.51 -1.76
N ALA A 723 21.32 2.62 -3.03
CA ALA A 723 22.25 1.70 -3.67
C ALA A 723 23.50 2.46 -4.11
N VAL A 724 24.66 2.02 -3.63
CA VAL A 724 25.97 2.62 -3.90
C VAL A 724 26.80 1.65 -4.72
N ASP A 725 27.35 2.13 -5.83
CA ASP A 725 28.28 1.39 -6.67
C ASP A 725 29.65 1.31 -5.98
N LEU A 726 30.19 0.09 -5.88
CA LEU A 726 31.51 -0.20 -5.32
C LEU A 726 32.47 -0.78 -6.37
N SER A 727 32.07 -0.85 -7.65
CA SER A 727 32.80 -1.56 -8.70
C SER A 727 34.19 -1.01 -9.03
N GLU A 728 34.49 0.25 -8.69
CA GLU A 728 35.83 0.83 -8.84
C GLU A 728 36.83 0.27 -7.80
N GLU A 729 36.35 -0.29 -6.70
CA GLU A 729 37.18 -0.81 -5.61
C GLU A 729 37.57 -2.27 -5.89
N ARG A 730 38.87 -2.51 -6.11
CA ARG A 730 39.38 -3.83 -6.47
C ARG A 730 39.41 -4.81 -5.30
N GLN A 731 39.57 -4.30 -4.08
CA GLN A 731 39.54 -5.04 -2.83
C GLN A 731 39.07 -4.10 -1.72
N ILE A 732 38.13 -4.56 -0.90
CA ILE A 732 37.56 -3.78 0.21
C ILE A 732 37.91 -4.49 1.52
N ASP A 733 38.74 -3.84 2.33
CA ASP A 733 39.06 -4.27 3.71
C ASP A 733 38.11 -3.66 4.74
N SER A 734 37.50 -2.51 4.41
CA SER A 734 36.65 -1.78 5.32
C SER A 734 35.63 -0.93 4.58
N LEU A 735 34.42 -0.86 5.13
CA LEU A 735 33.39 0.11 4.76
C LEU A 735 33.02 0.93 6.00
N SER A 736 32.86 2.24 5.84
CA SER A 736 32.25 3.12 6.83
C SER A 736 31.05 3.85 6.23
N LEU A 737 29.95 3.86 6.98
CA LEU A 737 28.71 4.53 6.65
C LEU A 737 28.41 5.57 7.72
N ARG A 738 28.64 6.84 7.42
CA ARG A 738 28.22 7.95 8.30
C ARG A 738 26.85 8.43 7.86
N LEU A 739 25.90 8.43 8.78
CA LEU A 739 24.49 8.64 8.49
C LEU A 739 23.98 9.83 9.28
N ALA A 740 23.06 10.60 8.69
CA ALA A 740 22.41 11.69 9.39
C ALA A 740 20.94 11.83 9.02
N ASN A 741 20.15 12.16 10.03
CA ASN A 741 18.76 12.54 9.90
C ASN A 741 18.64 14.05 10.16
N ARG A 742 18.14 14.80 9.17
CA ARG A 742 18.04 16.26 9.26
C ARG A 742 16.80 16.75 10.01
N GLN A 743 15.89 15.86 10.37
CA GLN A 743 14.66 16.17 11.11
C GLN A 743 14.84 16.10 12.64
N GLY A 744 16.06 15.81 13.12
CA GLY A 744 16.38 15.81 14.56
C GLY A 744 16.05 14.51 15.29
N HIS A 745 15.58 13.47 14.58
CA HIS A 745 15.40 12.14 15.12
C HIS A 745 16.71 11.34 15.07
N ALA A 746 16.86 10.36 15.98
CA ALA A 746 17.98 9.42 15.92
C ALA A 746 17.97 8.64 14.61
N VAL A 747 19.16 8.29 14.12
CA VAL A 747 19.33 7.52 12.88
C VAL A 747 18.86 6.09 13.11
N SER A 748 18.04 5.59 12.18
CA SER A 748 17.59 4.21 12.13
C SER A 748 17.90 3.59 10.75
N LEU A 749 18.31 2.33 10.74
CA LEU A 749 18.59 1.55 9.55
C LEU A 749 17.97 0.15 9.70
N LEU A 750 17.15 -0.25 8.73
CA LEU A 750 16.42 -1.52 8.73
C LEU A 750 17.27 -2.69 8.21
N GLY A 751 18.44 -2.41 7.65
CA GLY A 751 19.33 -3.42 7.10
C GLY A 751 20.35 -2.85 6.14
N LEU A 752 21.40 -3.63 5.87
CA LEU A 752 22.37 -3.37 4.82
C LEU A 752 22.80 -4.66 4.13
N ARG A 753 23.19 -4.53 2.86
CA ARG A 753 23.67 -5.64 2.05
C ARG A 753 24.88 -5.24 1.22
N VAL A 754 25.89 -6.10 1.20
CA VAL A 754 27.09 -5.96 0.36
C VAL A 754 27.12 -7.12 -0.64
N GLU A 755 27.31 -6.81 -1.92
CA GLU A 755 27.22 -7.77 -3.03
C GLU A 755 28.42 -7.74 -3.95
#